data_AF-A0A2Y9BW40-F1
#
_entry.id   AF-A0A2Y9BW40-F1
#
_cell.length_a   1.000
_cell.length_b   1.000
_cell.length_c   1.000
_cell.angle_alpha   90.00
_cell.angle_beta   90.00
_cell.angle_gamma   90.00
#
_symmetry.space_group_name_H-M   'P 1'
#
loop_
_entity.id
_entity.type
_entity.pdbx_description
1 polymer ?
#
loop_
_entity_poly.entity_id
_entity_poly.type
_entity_poly.pdbx_seq_one_letter_code
_entity_poly.pdbx_strand_id
1 'polypeptide(L)'
;MAQITYLTDPFFWEGDARTDVWGSQIWGLADGRIVLLQDEAVSLFEADGTRLTEAVTLSEGPLIDVFFGRPTLAELADGGFALAWTGEATDPGVFEDEAFLRVFESDGTPRTDVLPVNPSTPFLAEEDVALAPTPDGFLAVWEENGPVDTDLWVRAFDALGQPLSDGRIVNQTLSGRQVAPDLVTLDGGEIVLSYRSFGTDFGPERGEALKLEGLVVQVLDPDGATLVDETLISPASSGSALDVELAALTGDRVVLAFLGEDRTSDGLQGSDLYARTFEVDRSGPALALAEDGPLIDLTEAPDLGEEYPRVIGTPDGGFFAAWLSPDELEPVSPFEGAVLGRFFGPDGTARTEAAELFAGAGEPRNLSLAARPDGAVTVNWLTEFRPGDDIFATAENGLARTVLLSEQGDTIEGDGLLVGTPGNDRILGGAGNDVLEGREGSDRLEGGGGDDLLRGAAGFDTLQGGDGADGLDGGPGADVLRGAAGDDRYLLDDPGDRAIEAPGEGEDRVYASVDFRVTAEIERVTLLGTDDLRATGNAIAQRLDGNRGDNVLFGRGGSDTMYGGAGDDVFVLDLNVSDAPITILDFSPGDRLAIDDRFFDLGGGSVDPRPADPEEARVRLASDEVEWDRETGEFAIDGAVVAILLEEARLRVEDVLLF
;
A
#
# COMPACT_ATOMS: atom_id res chain seq x y z
N MET A 1 3.80 9.28 -19.98
CA MET A 1 5.27 9.36 -19.97
C MET A 1 5.71 8.31 -18.98
N ALA A 2 6.17 7.16 -19.48
CA ALA A 2 6.87 6.16 -18.67
C ALA A 2 8.35 6.50 -18.72
N GLN A 3 9.01 6.68 -17.59
CA GLN A 3 10.45 6.93 -17.57
C GLN A 3 11.05 6.24 -16.36
N ILE A 4 12.05 5.39 -16.61
CA ILE A 4 12.83 4.69 -15.59
C ILE A 4 14.28 4.78 -15.97
N THR A 5 15.06 5.32 -15.06
CA THR A 5 16.51 5.18 -15.05
C THR A 5 16.88 4.62 -13.69
N TYR A 6 17.99 3.90 -13.61
CA TYR A 6 18.69 3.71 -12.34
C TYR A 6 20.18 3.87 -12.69
N LEU A 7 21.00 4.14 -11.68
CA LEU A 7 22.46 4.20 -11.71
C LEU A 7 22.93 3.51 -10.42
N THR A 8 23.79 2.50 -10.52
CA THR A 8 24.53 1.89 -9.40
C THR A 8 25.83 1.36 -9.97
N ASP A 9 26.89 1.49 -9.17
CA ASP A 9 28.26 1.12 -9.48
C ASP A 9 28.37 -0.35 -9.94
N PRO A 10 29.02 -0.67 -11.08
CA PRO A 10 29.27 -2.05 -11.50
C PRO A 10 30.29 -2.82 -10.61
N PHE A 11 30.52 -2.39 -9.37
CA PHE A 11 31.62 -2.84 -8.52
C PHE A 11 31.25 -3.48 -7.16
N PHE A 12 30.01 -3.92 -6.94
CA PHE A 12 29.75 -4.90 -5.86
C PHE A 12 30.10 -6.32 -6.32
N TRP A 13 31.40 -6.61 -6.32
CA TRP A 13 31.94 -7.95 -6.57
C TRP A 13 32.42 -8.56 -5.25
N GLU A 14 31.50 -9.18 -4.49
CA GLU A 14 31.87 -10.17 -3.47
C GLU A 14 30.99 -11.42 -3.57
N GLY A 15 31.51 -12.45 -4.25
CA GLY A 15 31.25 -13.84 -3.89
C GLY A 15 30.13 -14.57 -4.64
N ASP A 16 30.48 -15.23 -5.75
CA ASP A 16 30.00 -16.55 -6.20
C ASP A 16 28.48 -16.85 -6.29
N ALA A 17 27.61 -15.83 -6.33
CA ALA A 17 26.19 -16.00 -6.68
C ALA A 17 25.84 -15.09 -7.88
N ARG A 18 25.78 -15.68 -9.08
CA ARG A 18 25.24 -15.05 -10.31
C ARG A 18 23.70 -15.04 -10.26
N THR A 19 23.10 -14.45 -9.23
CA THR A 19 21.64 -14.50 -9.02
C THR A 19 21.13 -13.14 -8.54
N ASP A 20 20.11 -12.62 -9.24
CA ASP A 20 19.07 -11.70 -8.74
C ASP A 20 19.36 -10.21 -8.50
N VAL A 21 20.30 -9.57 -9.19
CA VAL A 21 20.43 -8.09 -9.05
C VAL A 21 19.43 -7.29 -9.90
N TRP A 22 18.86 -7.88 -10.96
CA TRP A 22 17.98 -7.15 -11.92
C TRP A 22 16.64 -7.83 -12.23
N GLY A 23 16.28 -8.88 -11.47
CA GLY A 23 15.26 -9.88 -11.85
C GLY A 23 13.83 -9.39 -12.05
N SER A 24 13.49 -8.15 -11.68
CA SER A 24 12.15 -7.59 -11.91
C SER A 24 12.18 -6.08 -12.08
N GLN A 25 11.39 -5.54 -13.01
CA GLN A 25 11.29 -4.11 -13.34
C GLN A 25 9.81 -3.75 -13.54
N ILE A 26 9.41 -2.54 -13.21
CA ILE A 26 8.00 -2.11 -13.30
C ILE A 26 7.93 -0.71 -13.91
N TRP A 27 7.16 -0.49 -14.97
CA TRP A 27 6.98 0.81 -15.65
C TRP A 27 5.51 1.21 -15.64
N GLY A 28 5.18 2.48 -15.48
CA GLY A 28 3.83 2.96 -15.76
C GLY A 28 3.74 3.80 -17.04
N LEU A 29 2.79 3.47 -17.89
CA LEU A 29 2.52 4.07 -19.20
C LEU A 29 1.74 5.39 -19.08
N ALA A 30 1.75 6.20 -20.15
CA ALA A 30 1.08 7.51 -20.16
C ALA A 30 -0.43 7.45 -19.92
N ASP A 31 -1.06 6.33 -20.25
CA ASP A 31 -2.49 6.11 -20.05
C ASP A 31 -2.83 5.53 -18.66
N GLY A 32 -1.82 5.35 -17.80
CA GLY A 32 -1.97 4.86 -16.43
C GLY A 32 -1.75 3.35 -16.27
N ARG A 33 -1.63 2.59 -17.36
CA ARG A 33 -1.32 1.16 -17.30
C ARG A 33 0.07 0.91 -16.76
N ILE A 34 0.32 -0.30 -16.26
CA ILE A 34 1.59 -0.69 -15.65
C ILE A 34 2.13 -1.92 -16.40
N VAL A 35 3.40 -1.89 -16.79
CA VAL A 35 4.15 -3.01 -17.34
C VAL A 35 5.05 -3.56 -16.25
N LEU A 36 5.00 -4.86 -16.01
CA LEU A 36 5.89 -5.57 -15.09
C LEU A 36 6.73 -6.55 -15.89
N LEU A 37 8.05 -6.51 -15.74
CA LEU A 37 8.98 -7.56 -16.12
C LEU A 37 9.38 -8.30 -14.85
N GLN A 38 9.19 -9.62 -14.80
CA GLN A 38 9.63 -10.46 -13.69
C GLN A 38 10.03 -11.82 -14.21
N ASP A 39 11.20 -12.33 -13.80
CA ASP A 39 11.68 -13.67 -14.18
C ASP A 39 11.60 -13.91 -15.71
N GLU A 40 12.07 -12.93 -16.48
CA GLU A 40 11.97 -12.86 -17.94
C GLU A 40 10.56 -12.75 -18.51
N ALA A 41 9.51 -12.62 -17.70
CA ALA A 41 8.13 -12.52 -18.18
C ALA A 41 7.58 -11.11 -18.07
N VAL A 42 6.95 -10.64 -19.15
CA VAL A 42 6.26 -9.34 -19.19
C VAL A 42 4.77 -9.52 -18.94
N SER A 43 4.23 -8.74 -18.02
CA SER A 43 2.81 -8.65 -17.70
C SER A 43 2.35 -7.20 -17.79
N LEU A 44 1.07 -6.98 -18.07
CA LEU A 44 0.47 -5.66 -18.21
C LEU A 44 -0.77 -5.56 -17.30
N PHE A 45 -0.89 -4.45 -16.59
CA PHE A 45 -1.88 -4.15 -15.56
C PHE A 45 -2.51 -2.77 -15.85
N GLU A 46 -3.70 -2.52 -15.33
CA GLU A 46 -4.30 -1.18 -15.23
C GLU A 46 -3.70 -0.39 -14.06
N ALA A 47 -4.03 0.90 -13.94
CA ALA A 47 -3.55 1.76 -12.84
C ALA A 47 -4.04 1.31 -11.45
N ASP A 48 -5.17 0.60 -11.41
CA ASP A 48 -5.73 -0.04 -10.23
C ASP A 48 -5.25 -1.48 -10.06
N GLY A 49 -4.19 -1.86 -10.77
CA GLY A 49 -3.64 -3.20 -10.75
C GLY A 49 -4.62 -4.25 -11.28
N THR A 50 -5.32 -4.01 -12.42
CA THR A 50 -6.18 -5.02 -13.11
C THR A 50 -5.58 -5.61 -14.41
N ARG A 51 -5.60 -6.96 -14.62
CA ARG A 51 -4.66 -7.66 -15.53
C ARG A 51 -5.16 -7.48 -16.90
N LEU A 52 -4.29 -6.98 -17.75
CA LEU A 52 -4.59 -6.85 -19.16
C LEU A 52 -4.06 -8.05 -19.94
N THR A 53 -2.93 -8.64 -19.52
CA THR A 53 -2.26 -9.70 -20.28
C THR A 53 -1.66 -10.77 -19.38
N GLU A 54 -1.86 -12.05 -19.73
CA GLU A 54 -1.09 -13.15 -19.14
C GLU A 54 0.42 -12.94 -19.36
N ALA A 55 1.23 -13.43 -18.43
CA ALA A 55 2.68 -13.28 -18.44
C ALA A 55 3.27 -13.85 -19.74
N VAL A 56 4.03 -13.02 -20.45
CA VAL A 56 4.68 -13.40 -21.70
C VAL A 56 6.19 -13.41 -21.53
N THR A 57 6.80 -14.59 -21.62
CA THR A 57 8.26 -14.74 -21.56
C THR A 57 8.94 -13.96 -22.69
N LEU A 58 9.94 -13.17 -22.36
CA LEU A 58 10.73 -12.33 -23.25
C LEU A 58 11.46 -13.14 -24.30
N SER A 59 11.98 -14.31 -23.94
CA SER A 59 12.68 -15.20 -24.84
C SER A 59 12.11 -16.63 -24.85
N GLU A 60 11.97 -17.22 -26.03
CA GLU A 60 11.64 -18.65 -26.19
C GLU A 60 12.92 -19.43 -26.51
N GLY A 61 13.82 -19.61 -25.53
CA GLY A 61 15.09 -20.34 -25.76
C GLY A 61 15.90 -20.61 -24.49
N PRO A 62 16.77 -21.66 -24.48
CA PRO A 62 17.43 -22.14 -23.26
C PRO A 62 18.66 -21.33 -22.78
N LEU A 63 18.88 -20.09 -23.24
CA LEU A 63 20.21 -19.45 -23.15
C LEU A 63 20.25 -17.91 -22.96
N ILE A 64 19.17 -17.21 -22.63
CA ILE A 64 19.26 -15.81 -22.15
C ILE A 64 19.13 -15.87 -20.62
N ASP A 65 20.10 -16.53 -19.97
CA ASP A 65 19.98 -17.01 -18.59
C ASP A 65 20.43 -15.96 -17.54
N VAL A 66 20.81 -14.74 -17.98
CA VAL A 66 21.28 -13.66 -17.09
C VAL A 66 20.98 -12.29 -17.70
N PHE A 67 20.16 -11.49 -17.02
CA PHE A 67 20.08 -10.05 -17.27
C PHE A 67 21.35 -9.38 -16.77
N PHE A 68 22.06 -8.73 -17.68
CA PHE A 68 23.03 -7.72 -17.34
C PHE A 68 22.38 -6.35 -17.53
N GLY A 69 22.90 -5.31 -16.86
CA GLY A 69 22.39 -3.95 -17.03
C GLY A 69 20.90 -3.75 -16.74
N ARG A 70 20.36 -2.63 -17.21
CA ARG A 70 18.98 -2.21 -16.93
C ARG A 70 18.06 -2.41 -18.13
N PRO A 71 16.96 -3.17 -17.98
CA PRO A 71 15.92 -3.15 -18.98
C PRO A 71 15.28 -1.76 -19.09
N THR A 72 14.99 -1.31 -20.30
CA THR A 72 14.37 0.00 -20.57
C THR A 72 13.17 -0.14 -21.50
N LEU A 73 12.20 0.76 -21.35
CA LEU A 73 10.93 0.72 -22.06
C LEU A 73 10.66 2.04 -22.79
N ALA A 74 10.23 1.97 -24.05
CA ALA A 74 9.70 3.10 -24.79
C ALA A 74 8.24 2.84 -25.21
N GLU A 75 7.34 3.75 -24.85
CA GLU A 75 5.93 3.71 -25.24
C GLU A 75 5.75 4.14 -26.71
N LEU A 76 5.07 3.32 -27.51
CA LEU A 76 4.84 3.60 -28.91
C LEU A 76 3.58 4.47 -29.10
N ALA A 77 3.55 5.25 -30.17
CA ALA A 77 2.43 6.16 -30.47
C ALA A 77 1.08 5.46 -30.67
N ASP A 78 1.07 4.14 -30.90
CA ASP A 78 -0.13 3.32 -31.01
C ASP A 78 -0.58 2.70 -29.68
N GLY A 79 0.09 3.03 -28.57
CA GLY A 79 -0.17 2.51 -27.23
C GLY A 79 0.52 1.19 -26.92
N GLY A 80 1.27 0.61 -27.85
CA GLY A 80 2.21 -0.48 -27.59
C GLY A 80 3.48 0.00 -26.89
N PHE A 81 4.45 -0.89 -26.69
CA PHE A 81 5.74 -0.52 -26.09
C PHE A 81 6.88 -1.40 -26.60
N ALA A 82 8.07 -0.84 -26.69
CA ALA A 82 9.30 -1.57 -26.93
C ALA A 82 10.05 -1.75 -25.62
N LEU A 83 10.58 -2.95 -25.37
CA LEU A 83 11.43 -3.26 -24.23
C LEU A 83 12.82 -3.65 -24.74
N ALA A 84 13.87 -3.11 -24.14
CA ALA A 84 15.25 -3.51 -24.40
C ALA A 84 15.95 -3.96 -23.11
N TRP A 85 16.95 -4.82 -23.23
CA TRP A 85 17.75 -5.34 -22.11
C TRP A 85 19.11 -5.84 -22.62
N THR A 86 20.10 -5.98 -21.74
CA THR A 86 21.37 -6.65 -22.09
C THR A 86 21.41 -8.07 -21.50
N GLY A 87 22.02 -9.01 -22.21
CA GLY A 87 22.07 -10.41 -21.82
C GLY A 87 23.17 -11.21 -22.53
N GLU A 88 23.42 -12.44 -22.09
CA GLU A 88 24.47 -13.29 -22.69
C GLU A 88 24.01 -13.89 -24.04
N ALA A 89 24.86 -13.76 -25.07
CA ALA A 89 24.61 -14.36 -26.37
C ALA A 89 24.81 -15.90 -26.35
N THR A 90 23.94 -16.62 -27.04
CA THR A 90 23.80 -18.08 -26.97
C THR A 90 24.89 -18.91 -27.66
N ASP A 91 25.96 -18.30 -28.21
CA ASP A 91 26.94 -19.02 -29.04
C ASP A 91 28.09 -19.62 -28.18
N PRO A 92 28.21 -20.97 -28.07
CA PRO A 92 29.21 -21.60 -27.21
C PRO A 92 30.64 -21.28 -27.67
N GLY A 93 31.27 -20.34 -26.96
CA GLY A 93 32.66 -19.91 -27.20
C GLY A 93 32.87 -18.41 -27.26
N VAL A 94 31.79 -17.62 -27.21
CA VAL A 94 31.79 -16.16 -27.11
C VAL A 94 31.12 -15.79 -25.79
N PHE A 95 31.88 -15.20 -24.86
CA PHE A 95 31.35 -14.68 -23.59
C PHE A 95 31.28 -13.17 -23.73
N GLU A 96 30.31 -12.67 -24.49
CA GLU A 96 30.13 -11.23 -24.68
C GLU A 96 28.65 -10.88 -24.50
N ASP A 97 28.43 -9.80 -23.75
CA ASP A 97 27.12 -9.25 -23.43
C ASP A 97 26.56 -8.54 -24.68
N GLU A 98 25.28 -8.75 -25.00
CA GLU A 98 24.59 -8.14 -26.15
C GLU A 98 23.30 -7.43 -25.72
N ALA A 99 22.96 -6.33 -26.38
CA ALA A 99 21.69 -5.63 -26.20
C ALA A 99 20.61 -6.19 -27.15
N PHE A 100 19.49 -6.58 -26.55
CA PHE A 100 18.31 -7.11 -27.22
C PHE A 100 17.13 -6.17 -27.06
N LEU A 101 16.14 -6.33 -27.94
CA LEU A 101 14.85 -5.68 -27.84
C LEU A 101 13.71 -6.60 -28.26
N ARG A 102 12.50 -6.30 -27.77
CA ARG A 102 11.25 -6.90 -28.21
C ARG A 102 10.14 -5.86 -28.16
N VAL A 103 9.27 -5.87 -29.17
CA VAL A 103 8.14 -4.97 -29.23
C VAL A 103 6.86 -5.70 -28.84
N PHE A 104 6.00 -4.99 -28.11
CA PHE A 104 4.70 -5.44 -27.62
C PHE A 104 3.58 -4.56 -28.19
N GLU A 105 2.44 -5.19 -28.43
CA GLU A 105 1.19 -4.54 -28.75
C GLU A 105 0.64 -3.78 -27.54
N SER A 106 -0.36 -2.92 -27.77
CA SER A 106 -1.04 -2.19 -26.70
C SER A 106 -1.79 -3.11 -25.71
N ASP A 107 -2.01 -4.38 -26.05
CA ASP A 107 -2.60 -5.36 -25.14
C ASP A 107 -1.53 -6.25 -24.48
N GLY A 108 -0.27 -5.83 -24.49
CA GLY A 108 0.85 -6.54 -23.87
C GLY A 108 1.27 -7.82 -24.59
N THR A 109 0.66 -8.19 -25.72
CA THR A 109 1.10 -9.35 -26.50
C THR A 109 2.33 -9.03 -27.36
N PRO A 110 3.25 -9.98 -27.59
CA PRO A 110 4.42 -9.71 -28.41
C PRO A 110 4.07 -9.41 -29.86
N ARG A 111 4.54 -8.26 -30.33
CA ARG A 111 4.49 -7.85 -31.74
C ARG A 111 5.65 -8.44 -32.54
N THR A 112 6.80 -8.66 -31.90
CA THR A 112 8.01 -9.19 -32.54
C THR A 112 8.59 -10.38 -31.78
N ASP A 113 9.46 -11.13 -32.45
CA ASP A 113 10.47 -11.96 -31.79
C ASP A 113 11.53 -11.06 -31.13
N VAL A 114 12.46 -11.67 -30.38
CA VAL A 114 13.64 -10.97 -29.85
C VAL A 114 14.55 -10.56 -31.00
N LEU A 115 14.96 -9.29 -31.01
CA LEU A 115 15.81 -8.68 -32.03
C LEU A 115 17.08 -8.13 -31.37
N PRO A 116 18.26 -8.20 -32.01
CA PRO A 116 19.44 -7.49 -31.53
C PRO A 116 19.29 -5.99 -31.79
N VAL A 117 19.70 -5.17 -30.82
CA VAL A 117 19.83 -3.71 -31.02
C VAL A 117 20.92 -3.42 -32.06
N ASN A 118 21.99 -4.21 -32.05
CA ASN A 118 23.11 -4.06 -32.98
C ASN A 118 23.34 -5.30 -33.89
N PRO A 119 22.56 -5.49 -34.97
CA PRO A 119 22.73 -6.61 -35.91
C PRO A 119 24.05 -6.58 -36.73
N SER A 120 24.87 -5.54 -36.60
CA SER A 120 26.02 -5.25 -37.49
C SER A 120 27.38 -5.64 -36.94
N THR A 121 27.55 -5.69 -35.61
CA THR A 121 28.81 -6.04 -34.93
C THR A 121 28.52 -6.97 -33.74
N PRO A 122 28.49 -8.30 -33.93
CA PRO A 122 28.04 -9.24 -32.91
C PRO A 122 29.03 -9.49 -31.75
N PHE A 123 30.08 -8.66 -31.59
CA PHE A 123 31.27 -9.07 -30.82
C PHE A 123 31.99 -7.93 -30.09
N LEU A 124 31.25 -7.01 -29.49
CA LEU A 124 31.78 -6.11 -28.46
C LEU A 124 30.81 -6.16 -27.29
N ALA A 125 31.33 -6.21 -26.06
CA ALA A 125 30.48 -6.30 -24.87
C ALA A 125 29.63 -5.02 -24.74
N GLU A 126 28.31 -5.19 -24.76
CA GLU A 126 27.30 -4.15 -24.58
C GLU A 126 26.76 -4.22 -23.15
N GLU A 127 26.96 -3.16 -22.35
CA GLU A 127 26.67 -3.19 -20.91
C GLU A 127 25.26 -2.66 -20.57
N ASP A 128 24.86 -1.50 -21.11
CA ASP A 128 23.55 -0.88 -20.87
C ASP A 128 22.88 -0.42 -22.19
N VAL A 129 21.55 -0.37 -22.19
CA VAL A 129 20.71 0.12 -23.30
C VAL A 129 19.56 0.98 -22.78
N ALA A 130 19.36 2.15 -23.40
CA ALA A 130 18.26 3.06 -23.13
C ALA A 130 17.38 3.26 -24.36
N LEU A 131 16.07 3.35 -24.14
CA LEU A 131 15.08 3.63 -25.17
C LEU A 131 14.37 4.96 -24.92
N ALA A 132 14.07 5.69 -25.99
CA ALA A 132 13.15 6.83 -25.97
C ALA A 132 12.10 6.71 -27.07
N PRO A 133 10.83 7.04 -26.80
CA PRO A 133 9.78 7.01 -27.81
C PRO A 133 10.00 8.07 -28.89
N THR A 134 9.67 7.75 -30.13
CA THR A 134 9.70 8.72 -31.24
C THR A 134 8.38 8.68 -32.01
N PRO A 135 8.07 9.71 -32.82
CA PRO A 135 6.85 9.70 -33.62
C PRO A 135 6.70 8.47 -34.56
N ASP A 136 7.83 7.92 -35.01
CA ASP A 136 7.87 6.81 -35.97
C ASP A 136 8.22 5.44 -35.33
N GLY A 137 8.50 5.41 -34.02
CA GLY A 137 8.90 4.22 -33.28
C GLY A 137 9.63 4.57 -32.00
N PHE A 138 10.93 4.26 -31.94
CA PHE A 138 11.77 4.54 -30.78
C PHE A 138 13.25 4.73 -31.18
N LEU A 139 14.00 5.45 -30.35
CA LEU A 139 15.44 5.61 -30.44
C LEU A 139 16.09 4.71 -29.40
N ALA A 140 17.11 3.95 -29.77
CA ALA A 140 17.94 3.22 -28.81
C ALA A 140 19.33 3.84 -28.73
N VAL A 141 19.84 3.98 -27.50
CA VAL A 141 21.24 4.28 -27.22
C VAL A 141 21.82 3.16 -26.37
N TRP A 142 23.00 2.66 -26.73
CA TRP A 142 23.64 1.58 -25.99
C TRP A 142 25.14 1.82 -25.85
N GLU A 143 25.72 1.18 -24.84
CA GLU A 143 27.17 1.14 -24.65
C GLU A 143 27.79 0.07 -25.52
N GLU A 144 28.87 0.38 -26.23
CA GLU A 144 29.67 -0.61 -26.95
C GLU A 144 31.14 -0.48 -26.52
N ASN A 145 31.69 -1.55 -25.94
CA ASN A 145 33.08 -1.59 -25.49
C ASN A 145 34.05 -1.63 -26.68
N GLY A 146 34.68 -0.51 -27.00
CA GLY A 146 35.74 -0.43 -28.00
C GLY A 146 37.11 -0.90 -27.48
N PRO A 147 38.11 -1.10 -28.37
CA PRO A 147 39.45 -1.53 -27.98
C PRO A 147 40.28 -0.49 -27.20
N VAL A 148 39.78 0.75 -27.07
CA VAL A 148 40.49 1.87 -26.43
C VAL A 148 39.57 2.65 -25.48
N ASP A 149 38.30 2.83 -25.86
CA ASP A 149 37.29 3.62 -25.15
C ASP A 149 35.93 2.87 -25.22
N THR A 150 35.02 3.15 -24.27
CA THR A 150 33.62 2.67 -24.31
C THR A 150 32.77 3.82 -24.81
N ASP A 151 32.19 3.65 -25.99
CA ASP A 151 31.43 4.68 -26.68
C ASP A 151 29.92 4.41 -26.59
N LEU A 152 29.13 5.46 -26.71
CA LEU A 152 27.68 5.38 -26.85
C LEU A 152 27.31 5.36 -28.32
N TRP A 153 26.54 4.35 -28.69
CA TRP A 153 25.99 4.21 -30.02
C TRP A 153 24.51 4.53 -30.02
N VAL A 154 24.02 5.08 -31.13
CA VAL A 154 22.61 5.45 -31.30
C VAL A 154 22.04 4.92 -32.61
N ARG A 155 20.78 4.49 -32.57
CA ARG A 155 20.02 4.05 -33.74
C ARG A 155 18.52 4.25 -33.56
N ALA A 156 17.86 4.70 -34.62
CA ALA A 156 16.40 4.78 -34.68
C ALA A 156 15.80 3.47 -35.19
N PHE A 157 14.65 3.10 -34.62
CA PHE A 157 13.87 1.93 -34.97
C PHE A 157 12.42 2.31 -35.23
N ASP A 158 11.77 1.59 -36.14
CA ASP A 158 10.33 1.70 -36.31
C ASP A 158 9.56 0.95 -35.21
N ALA A 159 8.24 1.09 -35.21
CA ALA A 159 7.33 0.39 -34.29
C ALA A 159 7.32 -1.16 -34.41
N LEU A 160 8.14 -1.75 -35.28
CA LEU A 160 8.36 -3.19 -35.43
C LEU A 160 9.81 -3.59 -35.09
N GLY A 161 10.58 -2.68 -34.48
CA GLY A 161 11.97 -2.91 -34.12
C GLY A 161 12.89 -3.04 -35.34
N GLN A 162 12.49 -2.57 -36.52
CA GLN A 162 13.36 -2.54 -37.69
C GLN A 162 14.20 -1.26 -37.69
N PRO A 163 15.52 -1.36 -37.96
CA PRO A 163 16.39 -0.20 -37.95
C PRO A 163 16.02 0.77 -39.10
N LEU A 164 15.78 2.03 -38.75
CA LEU A 164 15.53 3.14 -39.67
C LEU A 164 16.82 3.83 -40.11
N SER A 165 17.89 3.68 -39.33
CA SER A 165 19.21 4.26 -39.58
C SER A 165 20.33 3.24 -39.35
N ASP A 166 21.51 3.53 -39.92
CA ASP A 166 22.74 2.87 -39.48
C ASP A 166 23.09 3.33 -38.05
N GLY A 167 23.74 2.46 -37.27
CA GLY A 167 24.28 2.84 -35.97
C GLY A 167 25.41 3.85 -36.10
N ARG A 168 25.49 4.80 -35.17
CA ARG A 168 26.56 5.81 -35.11
C ARG A 168 26.95 6.10 -33.68
N ILE A 169 28.20 6.55 -33.48
CA ILE A 169 28.68 7.05 -32.18
C ILE A 169 28.12 8.46 -31.93
N VAL A 170 27.55 8.68 -30.74
CA VAL A 170 26.94 9.96 -30.34
C VAL A 170 27.86 10.85 -29.50
N ASN A 171 28.79 10.27 -28.73
CA ASN A 171 29.80 10.98 -27.93
C ASN A 171 31.08 11.22 -28.78
N GLN A 172 31.10 12.27 -29.59
CA GLN A 172 32.21 12.49 -30.54
C GLN A 172 33.29 13.47 -30.06
N THR A 173 33.03 14.25 -29.01
CA THR A 173 33.95 15.29 -28.53
C THR A 173 34.66 14.91 -27.22
N LEU A 174 34.10 14.00 -26.44
CA LEU A 174 34.69 13.51 -25.19
C LEU A 174 35.39 12.16 -25.39
N SER A 175 36.68 12.07 -25.03
CA SER A 175 37.43 10.80 -24.99
C SER A 175 37.36 10.15 -23.61
N GLY A 176 37.33 8.83 -23.53
CA GLY A 176 37.32 8.06 -22.28
C GLY A 176 36.19 7.03 -22.25
N ARG A 177 35.75 6.65 -21.05
CA ARG A 177 34.60 5.74 -20.86
C ARG A 177 33.32 6.56 -20.71
N GLN A 178 32.31 6.29 -21.53
CA GLN A 178 30.95 6.82 -21.37
C GLN A 178 30.01 5.66 -21.02
N VAL A 179 29.19 5.85 -19.98
CA VAL A 179 28.30 4.81 -19.46
C VAL A 179 26.96 5.36 -19.00
N ALA A 180 26.03 4.46 -18.72
CA ALA A 180 24.67 4.64 -18.24
C ALA A 180 23.92 5.69 -19.06
N PRO A 181 23.70 5.43 -20.37
CA PRO A 181 22.85 6.30 -21.17
C PRO A 181 21.44 6.30 -20.60
N ASP A 182 20.81 7.47 -20.63
CA ASP A 182 19.40 7.67 -20.31
C ASP A 182 18.80 8.68 -21.30
N LEU A 183 17.54 8.47 -21.68
CA LEU A 183 16.86 9.20 -22.71
C LEU A 183 15.50 9.70 -22.23
N VAL A 184 15.19 10.95 -22.55
CA VAL A 184 13.82 11.46 -22.46
C VAL A 184 13.38 12.18 -23.71
N THR A 185 12.14 11.97 -24.11
CA THR A 185 11.52 12.69 -25.23
C THR A 185 10.78 13.92 -24.72
N LEU A 186 11.08 15.06 -25.32
CA LEU A 186 10.42 16.33 -25.03
C LEU A 186 9.10 16.46 -25.81
N ASP A 187 8.25 17.41 -25.39
CA ASP A 187 7.00 17.74 -26.07
C ASP A 187 7.20 18.08 -27.56
N GLY A 188 8.32 18.71 -27.91
CA GLY A 188 8.70 19.01 -29.29
C GLY A 188 9.17 17.82 -30.14
N GLY A 189 9.37 16.65 -29.52
CA GLY A 189 9.86 15.42 -30.16
C GLY A 189 11.38 15.27 -30.18
N GLU A 190 12.14 16.27 -29.75
CA GLU A 190 13.58 16.12 -29.50
C GLU A 190 13.84 15.21 -28.30
N ILE A 191 15.00 14.57 -28.30
CA ILE A 191 15.38 13.59 -27.27
C ILE A 191 16.57 14.15 -26.51
N VAL A 192 16.45 14.28 -25.19
CA VAL A 192 17.57 14.62 -24.33
C VAL A 192 18.24 13.31 -23.91
N LEU A 193 19.52 13.20 -24.24
CA LEU A 193 20.38 12.10 -23.82
C LEU A 193 21.23 12.58 -22.65
N SER A 194 21.23 11.84 -21.55
CA SER A 194 22.20 11.98 -20.47
C SER A 194 23.08 10.75 -20.33
N TYR A 195 24.33 10.94 -19.92
CA TYR A 195 25.26 9.85 -19.61
C TYR A 195 26.38 10.33 -18.70
N ARG A 196 27.07 9.38 -18.09
CA ARG A 196 28.26 9.66 -17.28
C ARG A 196 29.52 9.54 -18.13
N SER A 197 30.41 10.53 -18.04
CA SER A 197 31.74 10.46 -18.65
C SER A 197 32.82 10.30 -17.58
N PHE A 198 33.79 9.41 -17.83
CA PHE A 198 35.01 9.22 -17.05
C PHE A 198 36.27 9.71 -17.81
N GLY A 199 36.11 10.75 -18.64
CA GLY A 199 37.11 11.21 -19.61
C GLY A 199 38.04 12.35 -19.17
N THR A 200 39.10 12.58 -19.95
CA THR A 200 39.94 13.80 -19.90
C THR A 200 39.89 14.51 -21.25
N ASP A 201 39.52 15.79 -21.32
CA ASP A 201 39.65 16.58 -22.56
C ASP A 201 41.10 17.05 -22.76
N PHE A 202 41.60 16.89 -23.99
CA PHE A 202 42.81 17.52 -24.51
C PHE A 202 42.45 18.53 -25.60
N GLY A 203 41.87 19.67 -25.22
CA GLY A 203 41.70 20.79 -26.14
C GLY A 203 43.05 21.33 -26.67
N PRO A 204 43.20 21.63 -27.97
CA PRO A 204 44.48 22.03 -28.57
C PRO A 204 45.00 23.42 -28.15
N GLU A 205 44.23 24.22 -27.39
CA GLU A 205 44.61 25.60 -27.06
C GLU A 205 44.90 25.90 -25.58
N ARG A 206 44.74 24.97 -24.65
CA ARG A 206 45.12 25.20 -23.24
C ARG A 206 45.63 23.91 -22.62
N GLY A 207 46.95 23.79 -22.48
CA GLY A 207 47.63 22.61 -21.93
C GLY A 207 47.40 22.34 -20.43
N GLU A 208 46.15 22.30 -19.97
CA GLU A 208 45.75 21.70 -18.71
C GLU A 208 44.68 20.65 -19.01
N ALA A 209 44.91 19.41 -18.58
CA ALA A 209 43.91 18.33 -18.68
C ALA A 209 42.74 18.70 -17.77
N LEU A 210 41.59 19.02 -18.36
CA LEU A 210 40.34 19.07 -17.61
C LEU A 210 39.87 17.61 -17.47
N LYS A 211 39.94 17.07 -16.26
CA LYS A 211 39.19 15.85 -15.92
C LYS A 211 37.71 16.19 -16.06
N LEU A 212 37.06 15.62 -17.06
CA LEU A 212 35.62 15.75 -17.28
C LEU A 212 34.95 14.47 -16.73
N GLU A 213 35.20 14.21 -15.44
CA GLU A 213 34.45 13.21 -14.69
C GLU A 213 33.13 13.88 -14.27
N GLY A 214 32.00 13.49 -14.88
CA GLY A 214 30.72 14.13 -14.58
C GLY A 214 29.57 13.72 -15.50
N LEU A 215 28.40 14.30 -15.23
CA LEU A 215 27.17 14.11 -15.99
C LEU A 215 27.22 14.95 -17.27
N VAL A 216 26.90 14.35 -18.41
CA VAL A 216 26.86 15.00 -19.71
C VAL A 216 25.45 14.91 -20.25
N VAL A 217 24.96 15.98 -20.88
CA VAL A 217 23.70 16.00 -21.62
C VAL A 217 23.92 16.42 -23.07
N GLN A 218 23.13 15.85 -23.97
CA GLN A 218 23.01 16.20 -25.38
C GLN A 218 21.55 16.30 -25.76
N VAL A 219 21.24 17.01 -26.85
CA VAL A 219 19.91 16.95 -27.48
C VAL A 219 20.06 16.35 -28.85
N LEU A 220 19.25 15.33 -29.15
CA LEU A 220 19.19 14.60 -30.40
C LEU A 220 17.85 14.85 -31.10
N ASP A 221 17.84 14.73 -32.42
CA ASP A 221 16.59 14.57 -33.17
C ASP A 221 16.07 13.11 -33.07
N PRO A 222 14.82 12.85 -33.50
CA PRO A 222 14.25 11.49 -33.52
C PRO A 222 15.04 10.45 -34.32
N ASP A 223 15.91 10.87 -35.24
CA ASP A 223 16.77 10.00 -36.05
C ASP A 223 18.15 9.76 -35.39
N GLY A 224 18.38 10.33 -34.20
CA GLY A 224 19.62 10.22 -33.43
C GLY A 224 20.74 11.15 -33.91
N ALA A 225 20.43 12.22 -34.65
CA ALA A 225 21.41 13.25 -35.00
C ALA A 225 21.52 14.30 -33.89
N THR A 226 22.75 14.66 -33.53
CA THR A 226 23.03 15.69 -32.51
C THR A 226 22.54 17.07 -32.96
N LEU A 227 21.63 17.64 -32.17
CA LEU A 227 21.10 19.00 -32.29
C LEU A 227 21.80 19.98 -31.34
N VAL A 228 22.14 19.52 -30.14
CA VAL A 228 22.94 20.25 -29.14
C VAL A 228 24.10 19.35 -28.71
N ASP A 229 25.32 19.88 -28.88
CA ASP A 229 26.55 19.19 -28.53
C ASP A 229 26.68 18.93 -27.01
N GLU A 230 27.64 18.08 -26.66
CA GLU A 230 27.95 17.63 -25.30
C GLU A 230 28.10 18.78 -24.30
N THR A 231 27.18 18.83 -23.34
CA THR A 231 27.14 19.84 -22.28
C THR A 231 27.37 19.18 -20.93
N LEU A 232 28.45 19.54 -20.24
CA LEU A 232 28.75 19.04 -18.90
C LEU A 232 27.85 19.74 -17.87
N ILE A 233 27.16 18.94 -17.05
CA ILE A 233 26.39 19.40 -15.90
C ILE A 233 27.25 19.26 -14.66
N SER A 234 27.58 20.39 -14.03
CA SER A 234 28.32 20.40 -12.76
C SER A 234 27.33 20.45 -11.59
N PRO A 235 27.29 19.44 -10.69
CA PRO A 235 26.75 19.66 -9.36
C PRO A 235 27.59 20.76 -8.69
N ALA A 236 26.96 21.62 -7.89
CA ALA A 236 27.69 22.70 -7.24
C ALA A 236 28.74 22.13 -6.26
N SER A 237 29.93 22.73 -6.22
CA SER A 237 30.99 22.49 -5.23
C SER A 237 31.55 21.06 -5.07
N SER A 238 32.37 20.62 -6.02
CA SER A 238 33.50 19.68 -5.81
C SER A 238 33.21 18.21 -5.42
N GLY A 239 31.95 17.78 -5.41
CA GLY A 239 31.52 16.38 -5.20
C GLY A 239 31.19 15.65 -6.50
N SER A 240 31.18 14.30 -6.45
CA SER A 240 30.65 13.46 -7.54
C SER A 240 29.11 13.56 -7.54
N ALA A 241 28.49 13.61 -8.73
CA ALA A 241 27.07 13.30 -8.87
C ALA A 241 26.94 11.79 -9.12
N LEU A 242 26.18 11.10 -8.28
CA LEU A 242 25.84 9.68 -8.41
C LEU A 242 24.31 9.56 -8.54
N ASP A 243 23.83 8.39 -8.95
CA ASP A 243 22.40 8.06 -9.01
C ASP A 243 21.53 9.12 -9.70
N VAL A 244 21.95 9.51 -10.90
CA VAL A 244 21.30 10.54 -11.69
C VAL A 244 20.02 10.00 -12.34
N GLU A 245 18.93 10.74 -12.19
CA GLU A 245 17.66 10.49 -12.86
C GLU A 245 17.28 11.70 -13.71
N LEU A 246 16.93 11.49 -14.97
CA LEU A 246 16.42 12.53 -15.86
C LEU A 246 14.90 12.40 -15.95
N ALA A 247 14.18 13.52 -16.03
CA ALA A 247 12.78 13.51 -16.46
C ALA A 247 12.40 14.71 -17.31
N ALA A 248 11.52 14.51 -18.30
CA ALA A 248 10.94 15.60 -19.07
C ALA A 248 9.82 16.27 -18.28
N LEU A 249 9.78 17.59 -18.38
CA LEU A 249 8.74 18.44 -17.86
C LEU A 249 7.98 19.07 -19.03
N THR A 250 6.73 19.47 -18.76
CA THR A 250 5.93 20.19 -19.76
C THR A 250 6.64 21.47 -20.23
N GLY A 251 6.60 21.71 -21.55
CA GLY A 251 7.13 22.93 -22.16
C GLY A 251 8.63 22.86 -22.49
N ASP A 252 9.11 21.73 -23.02
CA ASP A 252 10.51 21.50 -23.45
C ASP A 252 11.53 21.72 -22.33
N ARG A 253 11.15 21.35 -21.12
CA ARG A 253 12.00 21.41 -19.93
C ARG A 253 12.38 20.01 -19.48
N VAL A 254 13.46 19.92 -18.72
CA VAL A 254 13.88 18.69 -18.05
C VAL A 254 14.24 18.96 -16.60
N VAL A 255 14.10 17.95 -15.75
CA VAL A 255 14.64 17.90 -14.39
C VAL A 255 15.68 16.80 -14.33
N LEU A 256 16.80 17.09 -13.67
CA LEU A 256 17.85 16.13 -13.34
C LEU A 256 17.92 16.02 -11.83
N ALA A 257 17.53 14.87 -11.27
CA ALA A 257 17.75 14.53 -9.88
C ALA A 257 19.05 13.72 -9.73
N PHE A 258 19.76 13.88 -8.62
CA PHE A 258 21.03 13.20 -8.39
C PHE A 258 21.41 13.23 -6.92
N LEU A 259 22.20 12.24 -6.51
CA LEU A 259 22.90 12.25 -5.23
C LEU A 259 24.08 13.22 -5.29
N GLY A 260 24.08 14.22 -4.43
CA GLY A 260 25.16 15.20 -4.31
C GLY A 260 25.95 14.99 -3.03
N GLU A 261 27.25 14.74 -3.16
CA GLU A 261 28.18 14.76 -2.02
C GLU A 261 28.48 16.22 -1.63
N ASP A 262 27.85 16.75 -0.59
CA ASP A 262 28.12 18.13 -0.15
C ASP A 262 29.25 18.17 0.89
N ARG A 263 30.28 18.99 0.63
CA ARG A 263 31.25 19.34 1.67
C ARG A 263 30.71 20.54 2.43
N THR A 264 29.91 20.27 3.46
CA THR A 264 29.46 21.33 4.38
C THR A 264 30.66 22.02 5.05
N SER A 265 30.54 23.33 5.28
CA SER A 265 31.62 24.20 5.81
C SER A 265 32.07 23.88 7.25
N ASP A 266 31.35 23.00 7.93
CA ASP A 266 31.58 22.47 9.27
C ASP A 266 32.19 21.06 9.30
N GLY A 267 32.43 20.45 8.13
CA GLY A 267 33.23 19.23 7.99
C GLY A 267 32.48 17.93 8.29
N LEU A 268 31.16 17.93 8.19
CA LEU A 268 30.36 16.70 8.13
C LEU A 268 30.28 16.25 6.67
N GLN A 269 30.55 14.97 6.43
CA GLN A 269 30.36 14.32 5.14
C GLN A 269 28.98 13.71 5.15
N GLY A 270 28.15 14.08 4.19
CA GLY A 270 27.15 13.16 3.70
C GLY A 270 26.47 13.67 2.46
N SER A 271 25.49 12.90 2.03
CA SER A 271 25.01 12.83 0.67
C SER A 271 23.52 13.13 0.66
N ASP A 272 23.15 14.30 0.15
CA ASP A 272 21.73 14.67 0.00
C ASP A 272 21.30 14.46 -1.45
N LEU A 273 19.99 14.31 -1.65
CA LEU A 273 19.39 14.25 -2.98
C LEU A 273 19.04 15.66 -3.47
N TYR A 274 19.55 15.99 -4.64
CA TYR A 274 19.31 17.28 -5.27
C TYR A 274 18.59 17.12 -6.61
N ALA A 275 17.96 18.19 -7.06
CA ALA A 275 17.48 18.32 -8.44
C ALA A 275 17.86 19.66 -9.07
N ARG A 276 18.00 19.67 -10.39
CA ARG A 276 18.17 20.89 -11.19
C ARG A 276 17.32 20.81 -12.46
N THR A 277 16.67 21.92 -12.79
CA THR A 277 15.85 22.03 -13.99
C THR A 277 16.57 22.77 -15.10
N PHE A 278 16.28 22.39 -16.35
CA PHE A 278 16.83 22.97 -17.56
C PHE A 278 15.70 23.20 -18.59
N GLU A 279 15.89 24.18 -19.46
CA GLU A 279 15.02 24.48 -20.60
C GLU A 279 15.82 24.33 -21.90
N VAL A 280 15.19 23.77 -22.93
CA VAL A 280 15.72 23.84 -24.30
C VAL A 280 15.44 25.23 -24.88
N ASP A 281 16.47 26.08 -24.94
CA ASP A 281 16.40 27.41 -25.53
C ASP A 281 16.31 27.33 -27.05
N ARG A 282 15.13 27.69 -27.58
CA ARG A 282 14.82 27.77 -29.01
C ARG A 282 14.87 29.21 -29.56
N SER A 283 15.25 30.20 -28.76
CA SER A 283 15.22 31.62 -29.15
C SER A 283 16.31 32.01 -30.16
N GLY A 284 17.37 31.20 -30.21
CA GLY A 284 18.51 31.36 -31.11
C GLY A 284 18.37 30.61 -32.44
N PRO A 285 19.35 30.78 -33.36
CA PRO A 285 19.42 30.02 -34.61
C PRO A 285 19.86 28.55 -34.43
N ALA A 286 20.32 28.18 -33.23
CA ALA A 286 20.67 26.82 -32.82
C ALA A 286 20.01 26.55 -31.46
N LEU A 287 19.67 25.29 -31.20
CA LEU A 287 19.16 24.84 -29.90
C LEU A 287 20.28 24.94 -28.85
N ALA A 288 19.91 25.17 -27.60
CA ALA A 288 20.82 25.10 -26.46
C ALA A 288 20.07 24.59 -25.22
N LEU A 289 20.79 24.05 -24.24
CA LEU A 289 20.26 23.74 -22.91
C LEU A 289 20.68 24.82 -21.94
N ALA A 290 19.72 25.45 -21.27
CA ALA A 290 19.96 26.50 -20.29
C ALA A 290 19.45 26.06 -18.91
N GLU A 291 20.21 26.34 -17.85
CA GLU A 291 19.75 26.15 -16.47
C GLU A 291 18.52 27.04 -16.22
N ASP A 292 17.46 26.41 -15.70
CA ASP A 292 16.16 27.06 -15.44
C ASP A 292 15.81 26.95 -13.97
N GLY A 293 16.56 27.65 -13.10
CA GLY A 293 16.25 27.75 -11.67
C GLY A 293 17.45 27.46 -10.74
N PRO A 294 17.22 27.53 -9.41
CA PRO A 294 18.23 27.18 -8.42
C PRO A 294 18.44 25.66 -8.33
N LEU A 295 19.49 25.24 -7.62
CA LEU A 295 19.60 23.86 -7.13
C LEU A 295 18.48 23.61 -6.10
N ILE A 296 17.76 22.50 -6.25
CA ILE A 296 16.64 22.09 -5.42
C ILE A 296 17.15 20.98 -4.49
N ASP A 297 16.93 21.13 -3.19
CA ASP A 297 17.15 20.08 -2.18
C ASP A 297 15.85 19.26 -2.08
N LEU A 298 15.93 17.96 -2.36
CA LEU A 298 14.77 17.08 -2.39
C LEU A 298 14.36 16.59 -0.99
N THR A 299 15.30 16.47 -0.06
CA THR A 299 15.08 15.87 1.26
C THR A 299 14.67 16.92 2.29
N GLU A 300 15.26 18.13 2.26
CA GLU A 300 15.12 19.20 3.27
C GLU A 300 15.44 18.75 4.72
N ALA A 301 16.04 17.56 4.90
CA ALA A 301 16.35 16.92 6.18
C ALA A 301 17.86 16.68 6.29
N PRO A 302 18.44 16.67 7.51
CA PRO A 302 19.87 16.41 7.67
C PRO A 302 20.18 14.92 7.43
N ASP A 303 20.77 14.63 6.27
CA ASP A 303 21.77 13.58 6.02
C ASP A 303 21.46 12.22 6.67
N LEU A 304 20.41 11.54 6.17
CA LEU A 304 19.97 10.23 6.65
C LEU A 304 20.46 9.07 5.76
N GLY A 305 21.27 9.37 4.73
CA GLY A 305 21.77 8.36 3.78
C GLY A 305 20.75 8.04 2.70
N GLU A 306 19.91 9.00 2.30
CA GLU A 306 18.94 8.81 1.23
C GLU A 306 19.59 8.39 -0.10
N GLU A 307 19.04 7.35 -0.73
CA GLU A 307 19.56 6.78 -1.97
C GLU A 307 18.47 6.69 -3.04
N TYR A 308 18.89 6.61 -4.30
CA TYR A 308 18.03 6.28 -5.44
C TYR A 308 16.85 7.24 -5.68
N PRO A 309 17.12 8.51 -6.05
CA PRO A 309 16.05 9.42 -6.45
C PRO A 309 15.39 8.92 -7.74
N ARG A 310 14.06 9.00 -7.80
CA ARG A 310 13.24 8.93 -9.01
C ARG A 310 12.55 10.26 -9.20
N VAL A 311 12.42 10.71 -10.45
CA VAL A 311 11.66 11.92 -10.79
C VAL A 311 10.74 11.68 -11.98
N ILE A 312 9.58 12.34 -11.96
CA ILE A 312 8.66 12.35 -13.09
C ILE A 312 8.00 13.72 -13.23
N GLY A 313 7.89 14.22 -14.47
CA GLY A 313 7.17 15.45 -14.76
C GLY A 313 5.66 15.31 -14.54
N THR A 314 5.03 16.34 -13.99
CA THR A 314 3.58 16.38 -13.76
C THR A 314 2.88 17.28 -14.80
N PRO A 315 1.59 17.03 -15.14
CA PRO A 315 0.87 17.75 -16.20
C PRO A 315 0.75 19.27 -16.01
N ASP A 316 1.00 19.76 -14.80
CA ASP A 316 0.97 21.18 -14.45
C ASP A 316 2.35 21.86 -14.61
N GLY A 317 3.33 21.15 -15.17
CA GLY A 317 4.69 21.63 -15.43
C GLY A 317 5.63 21.53 -14.23
N GLY A 318 5.19 20.94 -13.11
CA GLY A 318 6.05 20.58 -11.98
C GLY A 318 6.67 19.18 -12.14
N PHE A 319 7.14 18.62 -11.03
CA PHE A 319 7.60 17.23 -10.97
C PHE A 319 7.33 16.60 -9.60
N PHE A 320 7.31 15.29 -9.56
CA PHE A 320 7.32 14.51 -8.32
C PHE A 320 8.68 13.81 -8.19
N ALA A 321 9.21 13.76 -6.98
CA ALA A 321 10.41 12.99 -6.66
C ALA A 321 10.10 11.94 -5.59
N ALA A 322 10.69 10.75 -5.71
CA ALA A 322 10.64 9.70 -4.69
C ALA A 322 12.02 9.10 -4.48
N TRP A 323 12.29 8.56 -3.29
CA TRP A 323 13.60 8.01 -2.95
C TRP A 323 13.50 6.95 -1.86
N LEU A 324 14.57 6.18 -1.70
CA LEU A 324 14.71 5.24 -0.59
C LEU A 324 15.43 5.92 0.57
N SER A 325 14.89 5.74 1.77
CA SER A 325 15.52 6.17 3.02
C SER A 325 15.94 4.94 3.82
N PRO A 326 17.25 4.68 4.01
CA PRO A 326 17.71 3.70 4.98
C PRO A 326 17.51 4.23 6.41
N ASP A 327 17.15 3.38 7.37
CA ASP A 327 17.08 3.80 8.78
C ASP A 327 18.45 3.66 9.46
N GLU A 328 19.03 4.78 9.91
CA GLU A 328 20.22 4.81 10.78
C GLU A 328 19.92 5.36 12.20
N LEU A 329 18.70 5.21 12.71
CA LEU A 329 18.39 5.54 14.11
C LEU A 329 18.15 4.30 15.00
N GLU A 330 19.28 3.63 15.33
CA GLU A 330 19.52 2.68 16.45
C GLU A 330 19.29 1.15 16.21
N PRO A 331 20.04 0.26 16.91
CA PRO A 331 20.52 -0.99 16.35
C PRO A 331 19.61 -2.18 16.66
N VAL A 332 18.51 -2.37 15.93
CA VAL A 332 17.71 -3.60 16.12
C VAL A 332 17.04 -4.21 14.89
N SER A 333 17.49 -3.98 13.65
CA SER A 333 17.30 -4.95 12.56
C SER A 333 18.04 -4.49 11.30
N PRO A 334 18.74 -5.36 10.56
CA PRO A 334 19.40 -4.97 9.31
C PRO A 334 18.49 -4.79 8.08
N PHE A 335 17.16 -4.65 8.20
CA PHE A 335 16.23 -4.70 7.04
C PHE A 335 14.96 -3.84 7.13
N GLU A 336 15.01 -2.60 7.60
CA GLU A 336 13.86 -1.66 7.52
C GLU A 336 14.25 -0.43 6.69
N GLY A 337 13.80 -0.38 5.43
CA GLY A 337 13.95 0.77 4.52
C GLY A 337 12.58 1.34 4.16
N ALA A 338 12.47 2.66 4.06
CA ALA A 338 11.22 3.36 3.72
C ALA A 338 11.27 3.94 2.29
N VAL A 339 10.12 3.98 1.63
CA VAL A 339 9.94 4.72 0.37
C VAL A 339 9.34 6.08 0.69
N LEU A 340 10.01 7.17 0.33
CA LEU A 340 9.55 8.55 0.55
C LEU A 340 9.24 9.24 -0.78
N GLY A 341 8.35 10.24 -0.78
CA GLY A 341 8.10 11.05 -1.98
C GLY A 341 7.52 12.44 -1.73
N ARG A 342 7.70 13.34 -2.69
CA ARG A 342 7.35 14.77 -2.59
C ARG A 342 7.03 15.41 -3.95
N PHE A 343 6.05 16.33 -3.97
CA PHE A 343 5.70 17.13 -5.16
C PHE A 343 6.42 18.49 -5.17
N PHE A 344 6.85 18.91 -6.36
CA PHE A 344 7.51 20.18 -6.64
C PHE A 344 6.77 20.96 -7.75
N GLY A 345 6.73 22.29 -7.62
CA GLY A 345 6.19 23.17 -8.65
C GLY A 345 7.13 23.39 -9.84
N PRO A 346 6.63 24.04 -10.92
CA PRO A 346 7.46 24.38 -12.08
C PRO A 346 8.68 25.24 -11.76
N ASP A 347 8.67 25.98 -10.66
CA ASP A 347 9.76 26.82 -10.18
C ASP A 347 10.72 26.07 -9.22
N GLY A 348 10.52 24.76 -9.05
CA GLY A 348 11.30 23.91 -8.15
C GLY A 348 10.91 24.03 -6.68
N THR A 349 9.84 24.76 -6.35
CA THR A 349 9.40 24.89 -4.95
C THR A 349 8.65 23.65 -4.48
N ALA A 350 9.02 23.11 -3.31
CA ALA A 350 8.29 22.03 -2.68
C ALA A 350 6.84 22.45 -2.38
N ARG A 351 5.88 21.62 -2.76
CA ARG A 351 4.45 21.87 -2.55
C ARG A 351 3.89 21.15 -1.33
N THR A 352 4.54 20.07 -0.94
CA THR A 352 4.15 19.20 0.17
C THR A 352 5.38 18.90 1.02
N GLU A 353 5.18 18.49 2.27
CA GLU A 353 6.21 17.77 3.02
C GLU A 353 6.48 16.40 2.36
N ALA A 354 7.60 15.76 2.67
CA ALA A 354 7.83 14.38 2.20
C ALA A 354 6.83 13.44 2.89
N ALA A 355 6.14 12.63 2.10
CA ALA A 355 5.22 11.61 2.59
C ALA A 355 5.93 10.25 2.61
N GLU A 356 5.75 9.52 3.70
CA GLU A 356 6.14 8.11 3.81
C GLU A 356 5.13 7.25 3.04
N LEU A 357 5.59 6.59 1.98
CA LEU A 357 4.77 5.82 1.05
C LEU A 357 4.68 4.33 1.44
N PHE A 358 5.68 3.85 2.18
CA PHE A 358 5.76 2.49 2.69
C PHE A 358 6.60 2.45 3.97
N ALA A 359 6.08 1.72 4.96
CA ALA A 359 6.74 1.39 6.21
C ALA A 359 6.51 -0.10 6.48
N GLY A 360 7.52 -0.95 6.27
CA GLY A 360 7.35 -2.39 6.43
C GLY A 360 8.68 -3.17 6.39
N ALA A 361 8.62 -4.45 6.74
CA ALA A 361 9.78 -5.34 6.71
C ALA A 361 10.13 -5.72 5.26
N GLY A 362 11.41 -5.60 4.90
CA GLY A 362 11.93 -5.89 3.56
C GLY A 362 12.63 -4.69 2.94
N GLU A 363 13.64 -4.94 2.11
CA GLU A 363 14.33 -3.88 1.37
C GLU A 363 13.51 -3.51 0.13
N PRO A 364 12.90 -2.30 0.06
CA PRO A 364 12.28 -1.85 -1.17
C PRO A 364 13.35 -1.70 -2.26
N ARG A 365 13.08 -2.20 -3.46
CA ARG A 365 13.96 -2.12 -4.63
C ARG A 365 13.19 -1.72 -5.88
N ASN A 366 13.90 -1.24 -6.89
CA ASN A 366 13.35 -0.93 -8.21
C ASN A 366 12.16 0.03 -8.18
N LEU A 367 12.36 1.18 -7.50
CA LEU A 367 11.38 2.26 -7.43
C LEU A 367 11.06 2.78 -8.84
N SER A 368 9.78 2.93 -9.15
CA SER A 368 9.30 3.41 -10.45
C SER A 368 8.13 4.37 -10.28
N LEU A 369 8.03 5.32 -11.21
CA LEU A 369 7.04 6.38 -11.19
C LEU A 369 6.23 6.41 -12.48
N ALA A 370 4.95 6.75 -12.34
CA ALA A 370 4.04 6.98 -13.47
C ALA A 370 3.18 8.20 -13.21
N ALA A 371 3.27 9.21 -14.08
CA ALA A 371 2.44 10.40 -13.99
C ALA A 371 1.15 10.17 -14.76
N ARG A 372 0.02 10.37 -14.08
CA ARG A 372 -1.31 10.25 -14.66
C ARG A 372 -1.78 11.57 -15.28
N PRO A 373 -2.65 11.54 -16.30
CA PRO A 373 -3.18 12.76 -16.93
C PRO A 373 -3.94 13.70 -15.97
N ASP A 374 -4.44 13.18 -14.85
CA ASP A 374 -5.13 13.95 -13.80
C ASP A 374 -4.17 14.61 -12.79
N GLY A 375 -2.87 14.34 -12.89
CA GLY A 375 -1.83 14.89 -12.02
C GLY A 375 -1.48 14.04 -10.81
N ALA A 376 -2.11 12.87 -10.64
CA ALA A 376 -1.67 11.87 -9.67
C ALA A 376 -0.37 11.20 -10.12
N VAL A 377 0.41 10.67 -9.15
CA VAL A 377 1.59 9.87 -9.44
C VAL A 377 1.46 8.50 -8.79
N THR A 378 1.60 7.45 -9.60
CA THR A 378 1.74 6.08 -9.12
C THR A 378 3.21 5.84 -8.78
N VAL A 379 3.46 5.26 -7.61
CA VAL A 379 4.78 4.90 -7.11
C VAL A 379 4.80 3.40 -6.87
N ASN A 380 5.75 2.71 -7.50
CA ASN A 380 5.83 1.25 -7.48
C ASN A 380 7.21 0.82 -6.98
N TRP A 381 7.29 -0.27 -6.23
CA TRP A 381 8.55 -0.88 -5.82
C TRP A 381 8.35 -2.39 -5.61
N LEU A 382 9.47 -3.11 -5.56
CA LEU A 382 9.52 -4.52 -5.24
C LEU A 382 10.04 -4.71 -3.82
N THR A 383 9.65 -5.80 -3.16
CA THR A 383 10.20 -6.17 -1.84
C THR A 383 10.80 -7.57 -1.89
N GLU A 384 11.88 -7.80 -1.14
CA GLU A 384 12.62 -9.08 -1.16
C GLU A 384 11.85 -10.28 -0.57
N PHE A 385 10.67 -10.08 0.02
CA PHE A 385 10.12 -11.10 0.90
C PHE A 385 9.66 -12.37 0.18
N ARG A 386 9.21 -12.32 -1.09
CA ARG A 386 8.90 -13.50 -1.92
C ARG A 386 8.96 -13.18 -3.42
N PRO A 387 9.43 -14.09 -4.29
CA PRO A 387 9.24 -13.97 -5.74
C PRO A 387 7.73 -13.93 -6.06
N GLY A 388 7.23 -12.79 -6.57
CA GLY A 388 5.85 -12.66 -7.09
C GLY A 388 4.90 -11.77 -6.30
N ASP A 389 5.35 -11.11 -5.22
CA ASP A 389 4.52 -10.16 -4.46
C ASP A 389 4.83 -8.72 -4.93
N ASP A 390 3.88 -8.08 -5.62
CA ASP A 390 4.00 -6.70 -6.10
C ASP A 390 3.20 -5.73 -5.21
N ILE A 391 3.85 -4.64 -4.76
CA ILE A 391 3.22 -3.61 -3.93
C ILE A 391 3.08 -2.31 -4.73
N PHE A 392 1.85 -1.79 -4.79
CA PHE A 392 1.56 -0.51 -5.43
C PHE A 392 1.27 0.55 -4.38
N ALA A 393 1.71 1.78 -4.58
CA ALA A 393 1.14 2.94 -3.89
C ALA A 393 0.80 4.06 -4.86
N THR A 394 -0.26 4.79 -4.56
CA THR A 394 -0.57 6.03 -5.26
C THR A 394 -0.33 7.21 -4.32
N ALA A 395 0.40 8.21 -4.79
CA ALA A 395 0.61 9.47 -4.09
C ALA A 395 -0.24 10.57 -4.75
N GLU A 396 -1.21 11.10 -3.99
CA GLU A 396 -2.05 12.24 -4.42
C GLU A 396 -2.04 13.34 -3.36
N ASN A 397 -1.69 14.58 -3.76
CA ASN A 397 -1.81 15.77 -2.90
C ASN A 397 -1.12 15.66 -1.51
N GLY A 398 -0.05 14.87 -1.39
CA GLY A 398 0.68 14.67 -0.13
C GLY A 398 0.09 13.60 0.82
N LEU A 399 -0.86 12.79 0.36
CA LEU A 399 -1.32 11.59 1.06
C LEU A 399 -0.77 10.35 0.34
N ALA A 400 -0.08 9.49 1.09
CA ALA A 400 0.32 8.16 0.64
C ALA A 400 -0.82 7.17 0.83
N ARG A 401 -1.10 6.35 -0.19
CA ARG A 401 -1.99 5.20 -0.08
C ARG A 401 -1.26 3.99 -0.66
N THR A 402 -0.82 3.09 0.21
CA THR A 402 -0.40 1.75 -0.18
C THR A 402 -1.67 0.98 -0.56
N VAL A 403 -1.72 0.50 -1.80
CA VAL A 403 -2.84 -0.29 -2.32
C VAL A 403 -2.25 -1.61 -2.81
N LEU A 404 -2.55 -2.69 -2.08
CA LEU A 404 -2.27 -4.04 -2.56
C LEU A 404 -3.37 -4.38 -3.57
N LEU A 405 -3.01 -4.54 -4.84
CA LEU A 405 -3.97 -4.86 -5.91
C LEU A 405 -3.59 -6.18 -6.57
N SER A 406 -4.61 -7.03 -6.64
CA SER A 406 -4.76 -8.24 -7.45
C SER A 406 -5.97 -7.98 -8.36
N GLU A 407 -6.17 -8.75 -9.43
CA GLU A 407 -6.94 -8.29 -10.60
C GLU A 407 -8.29 -9.01 -10.87
N GLN A 408 -9.41 -8.30 -10.63
CA GLN A 408 -10.85 -8.69 -10.68
C GLN A 408 -11.46 -9.46 -9.49
N GLY A 409 -12.42 -8.81 -8.79
CA GLY A 409 -13.30 -9.47 -7.82
C GLY A 409 -12.44 -10.24 -6.84
N ASP A 410 -11.60 -9.47 -6.16
CA ASP A 410 -10.24 -9.91 -6.04
C ASP A 410 -10.02 -10.77 -4.85
N THR A 411 -9.34 -11.89 -5.07
CA THR A 411 -8.68 -12.57 -3.95
C THR A 411 -7.40 -11.80 -3.65
N ILE A 412 -7.48 -10.88 -2.69
CA ILE A 412 -6.30 -10.19 -2.12
C ILE A 412 -5.80 -11.12 -1.01
N GLU A 413 -4.59 -11.65 -1.11
CA GLU A 413 -4.02 -12.57 -0.11
C GLU A 413 -2.67 -12.05 0.37
N GLY A 414 -2.44 -12.05 1.68
CA GLY A 414 -1.17 -11.65 2.27
C GLY A 414 -1.34 -11.18 3.71
N ASP A 415 -0.23 -10.99 4.41
CA ASP A 415 -0.24 -10.61 5.83
C ASP A 415 -0.08 -9.06 5.96
N GLY A 416 -0.72 -8.42 6.93
CA GLY A 416 -0.60 -6.97 7.20
C GLY A 416 -1.86 -6.15 6.88
N LEU A 417 -1.74 -5.01 6.17
CA LEU A 417 -2.87 -4.14 5.79
C LEU A 417 -3.33 -4.41 4.36
N LEU A 418 -4.53 -4.95 4.20
CA LEU A 418 -5.14 -5.29 2.92
C LEU A 418 -6.35 -4.39 2.69
N VAL A 419 -6.39 -3.69 1.55
CA VAL A 419 -7.45 -2.75 1.22
C VAL A 419 -8.07 -3.12 -0.11
N GLY A 420 -9.37 -3.40 -0.09
CA GLY A 420 -10.20 -3.65 -1.24
C GLY A 420 -10.38 -2.43 -2.15
N THR A 421 -11.06 -2.68 -3.25
CA THR A 421 -11.50 -1.67 -4.20
C THR A 421 -12.88 -1.13 -3.78
N PRO A 422 -13.49 -0.19 -4.53
CA PRO A 422 -14.92 0.12 -4.37
C PRO A 422 -15.87 -0.95 -4.98
N GLY A 423 -15.35 -2.14 -5.27
CA GLY A 423 -16.01 -3.24 -5.97
C GLY A 423 -16.65 -4.24 -5.00
N ASN A 424 -16.78 -5.49 -5.41
CA ASN A 424 -17.15 -6.58 -4.49
C ASN A 424 -15.92 -7.47 -4.39
N ASP A 425 -15.22 -7.41 -3.25
CA ASP A 425 -13.89 -7.97 -3.11
C ASP A 425 -13.87 -9.23 -2.25
N ARG A 426 -12.78 -10.03 -2.35
CA ARG A 426 -12.50 -11.17 -1.49
C ARG A 426 -11.12 -11.04 -0.83
N ILE A 427 -11.03 -10.54 0.38
CA ILE A 427 -9.75 -10.31 1.06
C ILE A 427 -9.43 -11.52 1.98
N LEU A 428 -8.20 -12.03 1.95
CA LEU A 428 -7.67 -13.17 2.72
C LEU A 428 -6.38 -12.75 3.48
N GLY A 429 -6.43 -12.61 4.80
CA GLY A 429 -5.26 -12.22 5.63
C GLY A 429 -4.23 -13.33 5.80
N GLY A 430 -4.65 -14.59 5.75
CA GLY A 430 -3.70 -15.70 5.80
C GLY A 430 -3.27 -16.02 7.23
N ALA A 431 -2.01 -15.79 7.58
CA ALA A 431 -1.51 -16.13 8.92
C ALA A 431 -0.72 -14.97 9.50
N GLY A 432 -1.08 -14.51 10.69
CA GLY A 432 -0.54 -13.29 11.25
C GLY A 432 -1.66 -12.51 11.92
N ASN A 433 -1.36 -11.27 12.29
CA ASN A 433 -2.37 -10.36 12.80
C ASN A 433 -2.58 -9.30 11.73
N ASP A 434 -3.73 -9.34 11.06
CA ASP A 434 -3.99 -8.59 9.84
C ASP A 434 -5.02 -7.48 10.03
N VAL A 435 -5.03 -6.51 9.12
CA VAL A 435 -6.02 -5.43 9.01
C VAL A 435 -6.61 -5.46 7.61
N LEU A 436 -7.89 -5.79 7.49
CA LEU A 436 -8.59 -5.91 6.20
C LEU A 436 -9.65 -4.82 6.09
N GLU A 437 -9.68 -4.06 4.98
CA GLU A 437 -10.66 -3.00 4.71
C GLU A 437 -11.35 -3.22 3.34
N GLY A 438 -12.65 -3.50 3.33
CA GLY A 438 -13.45 -3.77 2.12
C GLY A 438 -13.76 -2.52 1.28
N ARG A 439 -14.17 -1.43 1.96
CA ARG A 439 -14.57 -0.12 1.41
C ARG A 439 -16.03 -0.10 0.93
N GLU A 440 -16.31 0.41 -0.27
CA GLU A 440 -17.67 0.41 -0.80
C GLU A 440 -17.85 -0.92 -1.51
N GLY A 441 -18.94 -1.65 -1.29
CA GLY A 441 -19.01 -2.95 -1.93
C GLY A 441 -20.03 -3.92 -1.39
N SER A 442 -19.83 -5.18 -1.72
CA SER A 442 -20.42 -6.28 -0.96
C SER A 442 -19.32 -7.32 -0.88
N ASP A 443 -18.52 -7.17 0.16
CA ASP A 443 -17.19 -7.73 0.25
C ASP A 443 -17.18 -9.01 1.07
N ARG A 444 -16.14 -9.81 0.87
CA ARG A 444 -15.87 -11.02 1.64
C ARG A 444 -14.47 -10.94 2.24
N LEU A 445 -14.36 -10.73 3.55
CA LEU A 445 -13.08 -10.65 4.25
C LEU A 445 -12.89 -11.95 5.05
N GLU A 446 -11.71 -12.57 4.96
CA GLU A 446 -11.30 -13.76 5.74
C GLU A 446 -9.94 -13.44 6.41
N GLY A 447 -9.88 -13.35 7.74
CA GLY A 447 -8.65 -13.05 8.50
C GLY A 447 -7.65 -14.20 8.43
N GLY A 448 -8.07 -15.39 8.84
CA GLY A 448 -7.29 -16.61 8.71
C GLY A 448 -6.79 -17.09 10.07
N GLY A 449 -5.52 -16.90 10.41
CA GLY A 449 -4.99 -17.35 11.69
C GLY A 449 -4.14 -16.30 12.38
N GLY A 450 -4.48 -15.97 13.62
CA GLY A 450 -3.89 -14.92 14.44
C GLY A 450 -4.97 -13.92 14.85
N ASP A 451 -4.60 -12.80 15.46
CA ASP A 451 -5.59 -11.84 15.97
C ASP A 451 -5.82 -10.73 14.94
N ASP A 452 -6.93 -10.78 14.21
CA ASP A 452 -7.20 -9.94 13.04
C ASP A 452 -8.18 -8.78 13.30
N LEU A 453 -8.15 -7.75 12.45
CA LEU A 453 -9.11 -6.65 12.41
C LEU A 453 -9.73 -6.51 11.02
N LEU A 454 -11.01 -6.85 10.89
CA LEU A 454 -11.75 -6.83 9.63
C LEU A 454 -12.77 -5.67 9.63
N ARG A 455 -12.74 -4.85 8.58
CA ARG A 455 -13.67 -3.73 8.33
C ARG A 455 -14.34 -3.86 6.97
N GLY A 456 -15.65 -4.15 6.93
CA GLY A 456 -16.43 -4.18 5.68
C GLY A 456 -16.59 -2.78 5.08
N ALA A 457 -16.97 -1.82 5.93
CA ALA A 457 -17.32 -0.45 5.61
C ALA A 457 -18.72 -0.34 4.99
N ALA A 458 -18.88 0.15 3.75
CA ALA A 458 -20.20 0.47 3.23
C ALA A 458 -20.70 -0.64 2.30
N GLY A 459 -21.81 -1.29 2.67
CA GLY A 459 -22.51 -2.18 1.75
C GLY A 459 -23.14 -3.40 2.39
N PHE A 460 -22.92 -4.58 1.82
CA PHE A 460 -23.46 -5.84 2.36
C PHE A 460 -22.34 -6.86 2.43
N ASP A 461 -21.66 -6.88 3.56
CA ASP A 461 -20.37 -7.54 3.69
C ASP A 461 -20.48 -8.87 4.43
N THR A 462 -19.51 -9.75 4.17
CA THR A 462 -19.33 -11.03 4.87
C THR A 462 -17.93 -11.11 5.44
N LEU A 463 -17.81 -11.00 6.75
CA LEU A 463 -16.53 -11.04 7.47
C LEU A 463 -16.38 -12.39 8.17
N GLN A 464 -15.20 -12.99 8.05
CA GLN A 464 -14.80 -14.22 8.73
C GLN A 464 -13.46 -14.03 9.43
N GLY A 465 -13.41 -14.08 10.76
CA GLY A 465 -12.21 -13.92 11.58
C GLY A 465 -11.22 -15.07 11.33
N GLY A 466 -11.50 -16.25 11.89
CA GLY A 466 -10.68 -17.44 11.68
C GLY A 466 -10.27 -18.10 12.98
N ASP A 467 -8.99 -18.42 13.12
CA ASP A 467 -8.39 -18.85 14.39
C ASP A 467 -7.77 -17.63 15.08
N GLY A 468 -8.09 -17.35 16.34
CA GLY A 468 -7.49 -16.23 17.08
C GLY A 468 -8.55 -15.32 17.69
N ALA A 469 -8.15 -14.18 18.26
CA ALA A 469 -9.08 -13.25 18.87
C ALA A 469 -9.31 -12.04 17.95
N ASP A 470 -10.37 -12.10 17.16
CA ASP A 470 -10.60 -11.19 16.04
C ASP A 470 -11.54 -10.03 16.39
N GLY A 471 -11.36 -8.91 15.67
CA GLY A 471 -12.25 -7.76 15.68
C GLY A 471 -12.97 -7.60 14.35
N LEU A 472 -14.29 -7.77 14.33
CA LEU A 472 -15.11 -7.70 13.13
C LEU A 472 -16.06 -6.50 13.19
N ASP A 473 -15.94 -5.61 12.21
CA ASP A 473 -16.77 -4.41 12.03
C ASP A 473 -17.34 -4.39 10.61
N GLY A 474 -18.65 -4.64 10.48
CA GLY A 474 -19.33 -4.59 9.18
C GLY A 474 -19.38 -3.18 8.62
N GLY A 475 -19.56 -2.19 9.50
CA GLY A 475 -19.89 -0.82 9.12
C GLY A 475 -21.34 -0.69 8.64
N PRO A 476 -21.69 0.41 7.95
CA PRO A 476 -23.04 0.63 7.47
C PRO A 476 -23.47 -0.42 6.44
N GLY A 477 -24.43 -1.25 6.79
CA GLY A 477 -24.82 -2.35 5.91
C GLY A 477 -25.85 -3.24 6.54
N ALA A 478 -26.08 -4.42 5.97
CA ALA A 478 -26.75 -5.48 6.70
C ALA A 478 -25.83 -6.69 6.57
N ASP A 479 -24.89 -6.79 7.51
CA ASP A 479 -23.68 -7.56 7.29
C ASP A 479 -23.74 -8.93 7.99
N VAL A 480 -22.87 -9.83 7.55
CA VAL A 480 -22.72 -11.16 8.15
C VAL A 480 -21.31 -11.28 8.71
N LEU A 481 -21.22 -11.38 10.03
CA LEU A 481 -19.95 -11.46 10.74
C LEU A 481 -19.82 -12.82 11.41
N ARG A 482 -18.69 -13.50 11.22
CA ARG A 482 -18.36 -14.79 11.84
C ARG A 482 -16.94 -14.77 12.39
N GLY A 483 -16.77 -14.81 13.69
CA GLY A 483 -15.49 -14.85 14.40
C GLY A 483 -14.82 -16.21 14.22
N ALA A 484 -15.57 -17.28 14.55
CA ALA A 484 -15.07 -18.66 14.56
C ALA A 484 -14.20 -18.93 15.79
N ALA A 485 -13.00 -19.51 15.65
CA ALA A 485 -12.30 -20.09 16.78
C ALA A 485 -11.48 -19.05 17.55
N GLY A 486 -11.89 -18.73 18.78
CA GLY A 486 -11.18 -17.86 19.69
C GLY A 486 -12.13 -16.86 20.34
N ASP A 487 -11.61 -15.89 21.10
CA ASP A 487 -12.47 -14.97 21.85
C ASP A 487 -12.71 -13.69 21.03
N ASP A 488 -13.74 -13.70 20.21
CA ASP A 488 -13.95 -12.71 19.17
C ASP A 488 -14.80 -11.51 19.61
N ARG A 489 -14.66 -10.41 18.86
CA ARG A 489 -15.39 -9.16 19.08
C ARG A 489 -16.11 -8.71 17.82
N TYR A 490 -17.40 -8.50 17.97
CA TYR A 490 -18.28 -8.01 16.93
C TYR A 490 -18.74 -6.59 17.24
N LEU A 491 -18.62 -5.68 16.27
CA LEU A 491 -19.29 -4.38 16.31
C LEU A 491 -20.51 -4.41 15.39
N LEU A 492 -21.69 -4.18 15.97
CA LEU A 492 -22.96 -4.14 15.24
C LEU A 492 -23.56 -2.73 15.34
N ASP A 493 -23.83 -2.12 14.19
CA ASP A 493 -24.35 -0.76 14.10
C ASP A 493 -25.59 -0.62 13.20
N ASP A 494 -25.94 -1.66 12.44
CA ASP A 494 -27.21 -1.75 11.72
C ASP A 494 -28.11 -2.87 12.28
N PRO A 495 -29.44 -2.65 12.40
CA PRO A 495 -30.38 -3.69 12.83
C PRO A 495 -30.42 -4.93 11.91
N GLY A 496 -29.88 -4.82 10.69
CA GLY A 496 -29.73 -5.89 9.71
C GLY A 496 -28.53 -6.81 9.95
N ASP A 497 -27.59 -6.42 10.81
CA ASP A 497 -26.36 -7.18 11.05
C ASP A 497 -26.60 -8.53 11.74
N ARG A 498 -25.74 -9.49 11.42
CA ARG A 498 -25.84 -10.87 11.89
C ARG A 498 -24.49 -11.40 12.34
N ALA A 499 -24.28 -11.45 13.65
CA ALA A 499 -23.21 -12.24 14.25
C ALA A 499 -23.56 -13.75 14.22
N ILE A 500 -22.62 -14.57 13.74
CA ILE A 500 -22.75 -16.03 13.61
C ILE A 500 -21.63 -16.70 14.40
N GLU A 501 -22.04 -17.49 15.39
CA GLU A 501 -21.15 -18.33 16.21
C GLU A 501 -21.64 -19.77 16.27
N ALA A 502 -20.69 -20.72 16.39
CA ALA A 502 -21.00 -22.12 16.62
C ALA A 502 -20.60 -22.58 18.04
N PRO A 503 -21.18 -23.69 18.53
CA PRO A 503 -20.93 -24.12 19.90
C PRO A 503 -19.48 -24.52 20.12
N GLY A 504 -18.84 -23.88 21.11
CA GLY A 504 -17.49 -24.21 21.56
C GLY A 504 -16.37 -23.64 20.70
N GLU A 505 -16.64 -22.56 19.94
CA GLU A 505 -15.61 -21.83 19.19
C GLU A 505 -14.90 -20.77 20.06
N GLY A 506 -15.50 -20.24 21.15
CA GLY A 506 -14.79 -19.36 22.09
C GLY A 506 -15.69 -18.77 23.19
N GLU A 507 -15.23 -17.71 23.87
CA GLU A 507 -16.08 -16.80 24.65
C GLU A 507 -16.24 -15.44 23.95
N ASP A 508 -17.32 -15.29 23.18
CA ASP A 508 -17.45 -14.20 22.24
C ASP A 508 -18.20 -13.00 22.80
N ARG A 509 -17.90 -11.83 22.24
CA ARG A 509 -18.51 -10.57 22.66
C ARG A 509 -19.06 -9.74 21.51
N VAL A 510 -20.32 -9.38 21.64
CA VAL A 510 -20.96 -8.37 20.79
C VAL A 510 -20.96 -7.01 21.47
N TYR A 511 -20.53 -6.00 20.75
CA TYR A 511 -20.75 -4.59 21.03
C TYR A 511 -21.83 -4.07 20.08
N ALA A 512 -22.96 -3.64 20.60
CA ALA A 512 -24.09 -3.21 19.77
C ALA A 512 -24.46 -1.75 20.06
N SER A 513 -24.57 -0.94 19.00
CA SER A 513 -25.17 0.40 19.06
C SER A 513 -26.65 0.42 18.63
N VAL A 514 -27.21 -0.76 18.38
CA VAL A 514 -28.61 -1.02 18.02
C VAL A 514 -29.24 -2.04 18.97
N ASP A 515 -30.56 -2.19 18.90
CA ASP A 515 -31.26 -3.28 19.57
C ASP A 515 -30.69 -4.64 19.10
N PHE A 516 -30.19 -5.44 20.03
CA PHE A 516 -29.58 -6.72 19.71
C PHE A 516 -30.36 -7.89 20.28
N ARG A 517 -30.49 -8.93 19.45
CA ARG A 517 -31.06 -10.20 19.84
C ARG A 517 -30.06 -11.30 19.53
N VAL A 518 -29.65 -12.02 20.56
CA VAL A 518 -28.72 -13.13 20.37
C VAL A 518 -29.41 -14.27 19.62
N THR A 519 -28.87 -14.62 18.45
CA THR A 519 -29.32 -15.77 17.64
C THR A 519 -28.28 -16.88 17.52
N ALA A 520 -27.08 -16.66 18.03
CA ALA A 520 -25.94 -17.58 17.97
C ALA A 520 -25.41 -17.89 19.39
N GLU A 521 -24.29 -18.61 19.48
CA GLU A 521 -23.61 -18.98 20.74
C GLU A 521 -22.75 -17.82 21.25
N ILE A 522 -23.35 -16.64 21.50
CA ILE A 522 -22.64 -15.46 22.04
C ILE A 522 -22.79 -15.43 23.56
N GLU A 523 -21.67 -15.37 24.29
CA GLU A 523 -21.66 -15.36 25.75
C GLU A 523 -21.81 -13.95 26.34
N ARG A 524 -21.37 -12.91 25.63
CA ARG A 524 -21.36 -11.53 26.14
C ARG A 524 -21.95 -10.52 25.16
N VAL A 525 -22.84 -9.69 25.66
CA VAL A 525 -23.37 -8.53 24.93
C VAL A 525 -23.11 -7.28 25.74
N THR A 526 -22.56 -6.26 25.10
CA THR A 526 -22.39 -4.91 25.65
C THR A 526 -23.09 -3.91 24.75
N LEU A 527 -24.08 -3.21 25.28
CA LEU A 527 -24.72 -2.11 24.59
C LEU A 527 -23.80 -0.88 24.63
N LEU A 528 -23.69 -0.17 23.51
CA LEU A 528 -22.86 1.02 23.35
C LEU A 528 -23.71 2.29 23.35
N GLY A 529 -23.04 3.44 23.54
CA GLY A 529 -23.69 4.75 23.41
C GLY A 529 -24.52 5.16 24.63
N THR A 530 -25.54 5.98 24.37
CA THR A 530 -26.44 6.57 25.38
C THR A 530 -27.91 6.38 25.05
N ASP A 531 -28.20 5.62 23.99
CA ASP A 531 -29.57 5.39 23.54
C ASP A 531 -30.23 4.30 24.39
N ASP A 532 -31.56 4.36 24.46
CA ASP A 532 -32.40 3.40 25.17
C ASP A 532 -32.50 2.10 24.36
N LEU A 533 -31.54 1.19 24.56
CA LEU A 533 -31.38 -0.01 23.74
C LEU A 533 -31.88 -1.28 24.45
N ARG A 534 -32.18 -2.30 23.65
CA ARG A 534 -32.58 -3.63 24.12
C ARG A 534 -31.52 -4.68 23.80
N ALA A 535 -31.15 -5.48 24.80
CA ALA A 535 -30.44 -6.74 24.62
C ALA A 535 -31.37 -7.91 24.97
N THR A 536 -31.59 -8.82 24.02
CA THR A 536 -32.37 -10.05 24.26
C THR A 536 -31.50 -11.27 24.06
N GLY A 537 -31.26 -12.03 25.12
CA GLY A 537 -30.54 -13.29 25.13
C GLY A 537 -31.31 -14.47 24.51
N ASN A 538 -30.80 -15.69 24.73
CA ASN A 538 -31.33 -16.94 24.19
C ASN A 538 -31.51 -18.03 25.27
N ALA A 539 -31.17 -19.30 25.02
CA ALA A 539 -31.34 -20.37 26.00
C ALA A 539 -30.05 -20.77 26.74
N ILE A 540 -28.90 -20.18 26.38
CA ILE A 540 -27.61 -20.42 27.01
C ILE A 540 -27.35 -19.35 28.09
N ALA A 541 -26.36 -19.58 28.96
CA ALA A 541 -25.99 -18.61 29.98
C ALA A 541 -25.22 -17.44 29.37
N GLN A 542 -25.73 -16.21 29.53
CA GLN A 542 -25.15 -15.02 28.90
C GLN A 542 -24.90 -13.89 29.90
N ARG A 543 -23.92 -13.04 29.59
CA ARG A 543 -23.73 -11.76 30.26
C ARG A 543 -24.27 -10.64 29.38
N LEU A 544 -25.25 -9.89 29.89
CA LEU A 544 -25.80 -8.73 29.22
C LEU A 544 -25.42 -7.46 29.99
N ASP A 545 -24.64 -6.59 29.37
CA ASP A 545 -24.22 -5.30 29.90
C ASP A 545 -24.94 -4.17 29.14
N GLY A 546 -25.68 -3.34 29.87
CA GLY A 546 -26.28 -2.12 29.36
C GLY A 546 -25.28 -0.96 29.23
N ASN A 547 -25.77 0.15 28.67
CA ASN A 547 -25.07 1.39 28.40
C ASN A 547 -25.44 2.47 29.44
N ARG A 548 -25.59 3.73 29.03
CA ARG A 548 -25.98 4.85 29.91
C ARG A 548 -27.44 5.30 29.74
N GLY A 549 -28.16 4.74 28.77
CA GLY A 549 -29.57 4.99 28.52
C GLY A 549 -30.45 4.00 29.26
N ASP A 550 -31.76 4.17 29.16
CA ASP A 550 -32.74 3.34 29.87
C ASP A 550 -32.90 2.01 29.10
N ASN A 551 -32.19 0.96 29.50
CA ASN A 551 -32.09 -0.26 28.71
C ASN A 551 -33.14 -1.31 29.06
N VAL A 552 -33.39 -2.22 28.12
CA VAL A 552 -34.20 -3.42 28.37
C VAL A 552 -33.32 -4.67 28.20
N LEU A 553 -33.03 -5.35 29.30
CA LEU A 553 -32.20 -6.56 29.31
C LEU A 553 -33.08 -7.79 29.54
N PHE A 554 -33.09 -8.70 28.57
CA PHE A 554 -33.92 -9.91 28.62
C PHE A 554 -33.10 -11.17 28.36
N GLY A 555 -32.61 -11.82 29.41
CA GLY A 555 -31.79 -13.05 29.32
C GLY A 555 -32.48 -14.24 28.63
N ARG A 556 -33.78 -14.43 28.90
CA ARG A 556 -34.61 -15.60 28.51
C ARG A 556 -34.26 -16.87 29.29
N GLY A 557 -33.76 -17.91 28.64
CA GLY A 557 -33.38 -19.17 29.28
C GLY A 557 -31.88 -19.18 29.59
N GLY A 558 -31.40 -20.18 30.33
CA GLY A 558 -30.00 -20.22 30.75
C GLY A 558 -29.73 -19.39 32.02
N SER A 559 -28.50 -19.51 32.53
CA SER A 559 -28.08 -18.87 33.78
C SER A 559 -27.47 -17.50 33.51
N ASP A 560 -28.29 -16.49 33.27
CA ASP A 560 -27.81 -15.18 32.80
C ASP A 560 -27.27 -14.29 33.92
N THR A 561 -26.34 -13.40 33.56
CA THR A 561 -25.88 -12.30 34.40
C THR A 561 -26.16 -10.95 33.72
N MET A 562 -26.89 -10.05 34.36
CA MET A 562 -27.26 -8.76 33.77
C MET A 562 -26.75 -7.57 34.60
N TYR A 563 -26.28 -6.54 33.89
CA TYR A 563 -25.84 -5.25 34.42
C TYR A 563 -26.57 -4.15 33.67
N GLY A 564 -27.38 -3.34 34.36
CA GLY A 564 -28.13 -2.25 33.73
C GLY A 564 -27.22 -1.12 33.24
N GLY A 565 -26.19 -0.79 34.04
CA GLY A 565 -25.34 0.35 33.76
C GLY A 565 -25.92 1.61 34.42
N ALA A 566 -26.01 2.69 33.65
CA ALA A 566 -26.68 3.91 34.12
C ALA A 566 -27.97 4.09 33.34
N GLY A 567 -28.95 4.76 33.93
CA GLY A 567 -30.30 4.86 33.37
C GLY A 567 -31.29 4.25 34.34
N ASP A 568 -32.57 4.32 33.97
CA ASP A 568 -33.65 3.59 34.64
C ASP A 568 -33.92 2.30 33.84
N ASP A 569 -33.24 1.21 34.20
CA ASP A 569 -33.21 0.00 33.39
C ASP A 569 -34.38 -0.97 33.65
N VAL A 570 -34.68 -1.85 32.68
CA VAL A 570 -35.68 -2.91 32.81
C VAL A 570 -35.03 -4.27 32.61
N PHE A 571 -35.03 -5.08 33.67
CA PHE A 571 -34.62 -6.48 33.63
C PHE A 571 -35.85 -7.37 33.44
N VAL A 572 -35.89 -8.17 32.38
CA VAL A 572 -37.02 -9.05 32.06
C VAL A 572 -36.68 -10.49 32.47
N LEU A 573 -37.54 -11.08 33.30
CA LEU A 573 -37.51 -12.48 33.69
C LEU A 573 -38.54 -13.27 32.88
N ASP A 574 -38.10 -14.36 32.25
CA ASP A 574 -39.00 -15.34 31.64
C ASP A 574 -39.22 -16.51 32.60
N LEU A 575 -40.42 -16.63 33.14
CA LEU A 575 -40.75 -17.72 34.06
C LEU A 575 -41.19 -19.01 33.33
N ASN A 576 -41.21 -19.00 31.99
CA ASN A 576 -41.79 -20.07 31.18
C ASN A 576 -40.77 -20.94 30.40
N VAL A 577 -39.47 -20.63 30.45
CA VAL A 577 -38.46 -21.30 29.58
C VAL A 577 -37.39 -22.12 30.30
N SER A 578 -37.16 -21.95 31.61
CA SER A 578 -36.02 -22.59 32.28
C SER A 578 -36.03 -22.41 33.81
N ASP A 579 -35.59 -23.42 34.58
CA ASP A 579 -35.31 -23.32 36.03
C ASP A 579 -33.91 -22.72 36.33
N ALA A 580 -33.20 -22.25 35.30
CA ALA A 580 -31.84 -21.71 35.44
C ALA A 580 -31.83 -20.33 36.15
N PRO A 581 -30.86 -20.09 37.05
CA PRO A 581 -30.80 -18.87 37.85
C PRO A 581 -30.37 -17.65 37.02
N ILE A 582 -31.15 -16.58 37.10
CA ILE A 582 -30.76 -15.24 36.61
C ILE A 582 -30.09 -14.46 37.76
N THR A 583 -28.97 -13.80 37.46
CA THR A 583 -28.23 -12.94 38.39
C THR A 583 -28.23 -11.50 37.89
N ILE A 584 -28.70 -10.56 38.70
CA ILE A 584 -28.58 -9.13 38.40
C ILE A 584 -27.55 -8.54 39.37
N LEU A 585 -26.53 -7.87 38.84
CA LEU A 585 -25.38 -7.38 39.62
C LEU A 585 -25.31 -5.85 39.71
N ASP A 586 -26.11 -5.14 38.92
CA ASP A 586 -26.22 -3.68 38.93
C ASP A 586 -27.69 -3.31 38.87
N PHE A 587 -28.33 -3.29 40.04
CA PHE A 587 -29.73 -2.87 40.22
C PHE A 587 -29.75 -1.56 41.01
N SER A 588 -29.94 -0.46 40.30
CA SER A 588 -29.89 0.91 40.78
C SER A 588 -31.29 1.49 41.06
N PRO A 589 -31.42 2.55 41.86
CA PRO A 589 -32.69 3.24 42.03
C PRO A 589 -33.18 3.84 40.70
N GLY A 590 -34.35 3.38 40.24
CA GLY A 590 -34.91 3.73 38.93
C GLY A 590 -35.26 2.46 38.14
N ASP A 591 -34.46 1.42 38.36
CA ASP A 591 -34.57 0.15 37.67
C ASP A 591 -35.84 -0.62 38.04
N ARG A 592 -36.32 -1.41 37.08
CA ARG A 592 -37.54 -2.20 37.15
C ARG A 592 -37.28 -3.64 36.79
N LEU A 593 -38.03 -4.52 37.44
CA LEU A 593 -38.09 -5.93 37.09
C LEU A 593 -39.41 -6.21 36.36
N ALA A 594 -39.34 -6.85 35.20
CA ALA A 594 -40.52 -7.29 34.46
C ALA A 594 -40.62 -8.81 34.46
N ILE A 595 -41.84 -9.33 34.65
CA ILE A 595 -42.14 -10.77 34.55
C ILE A 595 -43.15 -10.94 33.42
N ASP A 596 -42.83 -11.72 32.39
CA ASP A 596 -43.70 -11.95 31.21
C ASP A 596 -44.28 -10.63 30.65
N ASP A 597 -43.42 -9.61 30.47
CA ASP A 597 -43.74 -8.23 30.04
C ASP A 597 -44.66 -7.42 31.00
N ARG A 598 -44.80 -7.82 32.27
CA ARG A 598 -45.49 -7.05 33.32
C ARG A 598 -44.49 -6.44 34.31
N PHE A 599 -44.55 -5.12 34.49
CA PHE A 599 -43.56 -4.34 35.26
C PHE A 599 -43.81 -4.33 36.78
N PHE A 600 -42.73 -4.41 37.56
CA PHE A 600 -42.64 -4.15 39.00
C PHE A 600 -41.50 -3.17 39.28
N ASP A 601 -41.77 -2.16 40.11
CA ASP A 601 -40.78 -1.17 40.59
C ASP A 601 -40.27 -1.61 41.96
N LEU A 602 -38.96 -1.83 42.08
CA LEU A 602 -38.31 -2.38 43.30
C LEU A 602 -37.33 -1.39 43.95
N GLY A 603 -37.42 -0.08 43.65
CA GLY A 603 -36.35 0.90 43.91
C GLY A 603 -35.73 0.95 45.32
N GLY A 604 -34.48 1.45 45.39
CA GLY A 604 -33.83 1.81 46.66
C GLY A 604 -32.77 2.90 46.51
N GLY A 605 -32.73 4.02 47.25
CA GLY A 605 -33.61 4.56 48.28
C GLY A 605 -33.04 5.86 48.89
N SER A 606 -33.85 6.65 49.62
CA SER A 606 -33.42 7.56 50.70
C SER A 606 -34.61 8.22 51.42
N VAL A 607 -34.94 7.76 52.63
CA VAL A 607 -35.40 8.62 53.75
C VAL A 607 -35.02 7.96 55.10
N ASP A 608 -34.28 8.64 55.97
CA ASP A 608 -34.17 8.39 57.44
C ASP A 608 -34.08 9.78 58.13
N PRO A 609 -34.63 10.09 59.35
CA PRO A 609 -34.83 9.21 60.50
C PRO A 609 -36.22 9.18 61.18
N ARG A 610 -36.64 7.95 61.52
CA ARG A 610 -37.49 7.43 62.64
C ARG A 610 -38.23 8.40 63.60
N PRO A 611 -39.24 7.91 64.38
CA PRO A 611 -40.31 6.96 64.06
C PRO A 611 -41.68 7.36 64.69
N ALA A 612 -42.79 6.77 64.23
CA ALA A 612 -44.00 6.61 65.06
C ALA A 612 -44.82 5.40 64.61
N ASP A 613 -44.48 4.23 65.18
CA ASP A 613 -45.23 2.96 65.22
C ASP A 613 -45.57 2.26 63.88
N PRO A 614 -45.47 0.91 63.85
CA PRO A 614 -45.15 0.14 62.67
C PRO A 614 -46.37 -0.70 62.26
N GLU A 615 -47.19 -0.18 61.38
CA GLU A 615 -48.04 -1.00 60.50
C GLU A 615 -47.87 -0.45 59.08
N GLU A 616 -46.70 -0.76 58.51
CA GLU A 616 -46.21 -0.26 57.24
C GLU A 616 -47.07 -0.72 56.05
N ALA A 617 -47.38 0.28 55.21
CA ALA A 617 -47.55 0.26 53.76
C ALA A 617 -47.84 -1.12 53.11
N ARG A 618 -49.13 -1.44 53.04
CA ARG A 618 -49.66 -2.45 52.11
C ARG A 618 -49.60 -1.90 50.68
N VAL A 619 -48.72 -2.42 49.83
CA VAL A 619 -48.88 -2.28 48.38
C VAL A 619 -49.91 -3.33 47.95
N ARG A 620 -51.14 -2.90 47.67
CA ARG A 620 -52.22 -3.75 47.14
C ARG A 620 -52.10 -3.85 45.62
N LEU A 621 -51.93 -5.05 45.10
CA LEU A 621 -52.34 -5.41 43.74
C LEU A 621 -53.56 -6.34 43.86
N ALA A 622 -54.65 -6.00 43.17
CA ALA A 622 -55.77 -6.94 42.98
C ALA A 622 -55.30 -7.94 41.92
N SER A 623 -55.19 -9.25 42.15
CA SER A 623 -55.94 -10.14 43.04
C SER A 623 -55.04 -10.96 43.98
N ASP A 624 -55.39 -10.87 45.26
CA ASP A 624 -55.25 -11.79 46.39
C ASP A 624 -53.91 -12.54 46.61
N GLU A 625 -53.09 -11.90 47.45
CA GLU A 625 -52.15 -12.47 48.45
C GLU A 625 -50.73 -12.88 47.98
N VAL A 626 -49.78 -11.95 48.13
CA VAL A 626 -48.34 -12.23 48.24
C VAL A 626 -47.98 -12.14 49.72
N GLU A 627 -47.62 -13.26 50.35
CA GLU A 627 -47.06 -13.29 51.71
C GLU A 627 -45.53 -13.16 51.62
N TRP A 628 -44.98 -12.26 52.42
CA TRP A 628 -43.54 -12.08 52.60
C TRP A 628 -43.16 -12.64 53.97
N ASP A 629 -42.34 -13.69 54.00
CA ASP A 629 -41.82 -14.27 55.24
C ASP A 629 -40.52 -13.57 55.64
N ARG A 630 -40.57 -12.80 56.73
CA ARG A 630 -39.44 -12.05 57.29
C ARG A 630 -38.37 -12.94 57.96
N GLU A 631 -38.65 -14.22 58.23
CA GLU A 631 -37.68 -15.17 58.77
C GLU A 631 -36.86 -15.87 57.68
N THR A 632 -37.38 -15.98 56.45
CA THR A 632 -36.72 -16.71 55.34
C THR A 632 -36.34 -15.85 54.13
N GLY A 633 -36.99 -14.69 53.91
CA GLY A 633 -36.71 -13.79 52.78
C GLY A 633 -37.43 -14.15 51.47
N GLU A 634 -38.40 -15.07 51.48
CA GLU A 634 -39.07 -15.60 50.28
C GLU A 634 -40.32 -14.80 49.85
N PHE A 635 -40.64 -14.85 48.56
CA PHE A 635 -41.89 -14.35 47.96
C PHE A 635 -42.68 -15.51 47.32
N ALA A 636 -44.01 -15.53 47.50
CA ALA A 636 -44.88 -16.56 46.89
C ALA A 636 -45.87 -15.93 45.89
N ILE A 637 -46.03 -16.55 44.71
CA ILE A 637 -47.05 -16.21 43.72
C ILE A 637 -47.65 -17.51 43.16
N ASP A 638 -48.97 -17.68 43.29
CA ASP A 638 -49.81 -18.72 42.67
C ASP A 638 -49.26 -20.16 42.72
N GLY A 639 -48.88 -20.61 43.92
CA GLY A 639 -48.47 -22.00 44.18
C GLY A 639 -47.04 -22.37 43.75
N ALA A 640 -46.28 -21.43 43.18
CA ALA A 640 -44.84 -21.55 42.98
C ALA A 640 -44.11 -20.69 44.02
N VAL A 641 -43.19 -21.31 44.76
CA VAL A 641 -42.30 -20.62 45.70
C VAL A 641 -41.13 -20.06 44.88
N VAL A 642 -40.88 -18.75 44.96
CA VAL A 642 -39.72 -18.09 44.36
C VAL A 642 -38.86 -17.57 45.50
N ALA A 643 -37.75 -18.26 45.79
CA ALA A 643 -36.78 -17.78 46.77
C ALA A 643 -35.87 -16.74 46.11
N ILE A 644 -36.00 -15.48 46.52
CA ILE A 644 -35.09 -14.39 46.14
C ILE A 644 -34.13 -14.17 47.31
N LEU A 645 -32.93 -14.74 47.21
CA LEU A 645 -31.89 -14.54 48.22
C LEU A 645 -31.10 -13.27 47.89
N LEU A 646 -31.24 -12.26 48.76
CA LEU A 646 -30.44 -11.04 48.78
C LEU A 646 -29.32 -11.20 49.81
N GLU A 647 -28.13 -11.64 49.37
CA GLU A 647 -26.90 -11.48 50.16
C GLU A 647 -25.96 -10.51 49.42
N GLU A 648 -25.66 -9.38 50.09
CA GLU A 648 -24.72 -8.34 49.67
C GLU A 648 -24.81 -7.95 48.17
N ALA A 649 -25.82 -7.14 47.81
CA ALA A 649 -26.03 -6.54 46.48
C ALA A 649 -26.12 -7.54 45.31
N ARG A 650 -26.47 -8.80 45.59
CA ARG A 650 -26.69 -9.84 44.58
C ARG A 650 -28.10 -10.39 44.73
N LEU A 651 -28.85 -10.43 43.63
CA LEU A 651 -30.14 -11.08 43.57
C LEU A 651 -29.93 -12.43 42.89
N ARG A 652 -30.06 -13.53 43.65
CA ARG A 652 -30.04 -14.91 43.14
C ARG A 652 -31.41 -15.53 43.31
N VAL A 653 -31.96 -16.09 42.22
CA VAL A 653 -33.18 -16.91 42.27
C VAL A 653 -32.74 -18.38 42.29
N GLU A 654 -32.88 -19.05 43.44
CA GLU A 654 -32.56 -20.48 43.59
C GLU A 654 -33.85 -21.26 43.87
N ASP A 655 -34.07 -22.34 43.10
CA ASP A 655 -35.17 -23.32 43.17
C ASP A 655 -36.61 -22.83 42.85
N VAL A 656 -37.13 -23.23 41.68
CA VAL A 656 -38.57 -23.31 41.39
C VAL A 656 -39.07 -24.70 41.80
N LEU A 657 -39.71 -24.81 42.97
CA LEU A 657 -40.35 -26.06 43.39
C LEU A 657 -41.69 -26.23 42.67
N LEU A 658 -41.71 -27.06 41.60
CA LEU A 658 -42.94 -27.56 40.99
C LEU A 658 -43.62 -28.59 41.91
N PHE A 659 -44.81 -28.26 42.43
CA PHE A 659 -45.70 -29.20 43.15
C PHE A 659 -46.86 -29.70 42.27
#